data_AF-A0A8J4XAG6-F1
#
_entry.id   AF-A0A8J4XAG6-F1
#
_cell.length_a   1.000
_cell.length_b   1.000
_cell.length_c   1.000
_cell.angle_alpha   90.00
_cell.angle_beta   90.00
_cell.angle_gamma   90.00
#
_symmetry.space_group_name_H-M   'P 1'
#
loop_
_entity.id
_entity.type
_entity.pdbx_description
1 polymer ?
#
loop_
_entity_poly.entity_id
_entity_poly.type
_entity_poly.pdbx_seq_one_letter_code
_entity_poly.pdbx_strand_id
1 'polypeptide(L)'
;RVRGGVLLPWQLDDNNPRGSGNSMPAKKKQGKISKPVKELKTDEEERRLKEDKEARLIAEQEEKESLERAQQEEEERERLELKDRERRGDELTELHYILEENQREVSLWEAADRKKAEWDRYMLCDGSPNPTVEPEINTFIAQWKEDQEVDIQVTLKQCSLALRLIDELEVHLSEETDPGLIQIYQDTLQCLQSLIFAKHLMAAEKILKSARSCADFETGNMQMMARDENFTVCLWANIEKNPRLVGYNFQEAGLSFELPKQLALSDVCLRILHTRYDHLTPLSLLTRVQNKSLATEEEAEAHSDSRSETPKSLNDETVTEEREATESVQQEKDDLQSPKSSEGKKRKGSGSSGKTGRKGSLVKSQKKTEEHLEEDKPDPEPTVVEPVPETLTVDLHQYTPLGGVYYFNLFHLPPQTLTINGWEVTELSQAGLQDFPFSTEQSYPPVGVIVVLPKSVIFMQEPMVARWDPVDHHWRKDGITETSFNSEARSMSFKMDAFCPFTLLQETHINMPFQSWELRPRGQDSVALTITAALTEVRISVQGNQCMLEMDHAPALNHILGKWMSLPALQRTMTHAGVNIFVQEYSDKYVKVNAKDPLIEHTVYEQMALVSSVFAFARSQWNTRCGQEHVVLQ
;
A
#
# COMPACT_ATOMS: atom_id res chain seq x y z
N ARG A 1 -35.57 36.13 11.03
CA ARG A 1 -36.09 36.91 9.86
C ARG A 1 -34.85 37.50 9.17
N VAL A 2 -34.54 37.11 7.93
CA VAL A 2 -33.17 37.25 7.36
C VAL A 2 -33.09 38.36 6.31
N ARG A 3 -32.02 39.18 6.40
CA ARG A 3 -31.30 39.98 5.37
C ARG A 3 -30.28 40.86 6.13
N GLY A 4 -29.06 41.12 5.67
CA GLY A 4 -28.35 40.61 4.48
C GLY A 4 -27.27 41.60 4.02
N GLY A 5 -26.03 41.15 3.89
CA GLY A 5 -24.82 41.97 3.62
C GLY A 5 -23.66 41.41 4.45
N VAL A 6 -22.64 40.72 3.93
CA VAL A 6 -21.81 40.92 2.72
C VAL A 6 -20.87 42.12 2.88
N LEU A 7 -19.70 41.85 3.45
CA LEU A 7 -18.48 42.66 3.33
C LEU A 7 -17.57 42.00 2.30
N LEU A 8 -16.91 42.80 1.46
CA LEU A 8 -15.80 42.38 0.60
C LEU A 8 -14.61 43.31 0.84
N PRO A 9 -13.36 42.86 0.59
CA PRO A 9 -12.16 43.62 0.94
C PRO A 9 -11.90 44.77 -0.04
N TRP A 10 -11.18 45.78 0.42
CA TRP A 10 -10.53 46.75 -0.45
C TRP A 10 -9.21 46.15 -0.98
N GLN A 11 -9.09 46.01 -2.29
CA GLN A 11 -7.79 45.94 -2.96
C GLN A 11 -7.53 47.30 -3.61
N LEU A 12 -6.29 47.78 -3.53
CA LEU A 12 -5.82 48.86 -4.40
C LEU A 12 -5.51 48.25 -5.77
N ASP A 13 -5.79 49.01 -6.82
CA ASP A 13 -5.12 48.83 -8.11
C ASP A 13 -4.92 50.21 -8.75
N ASP A 14 -3.68 50.53 -9.08
CA ASP A 14 -3.32 51.73 -9.84
C ASP A 14 -3.63 51.50 -11.32
N ASN A 15 -4.32 52.44 -11.97
CA ASN A 15 -4.04 52.70 -13.39
C ASN A 15 -4.50 54.07 -13.89
N ASN A 16 -3.59 54.74 -14.61
CA ASN A 16 -3.77 56.03 -15.27
C ASN A 16 -3.83 55.79 -16.80
N PRO A 17 -4.78 56.42 -17.51
CA PRO A 17 -4.29 57.14 -18.69
C PRO A 17 -5.00 58.48 -18.99
N ARG A 18 -4.16 59.52 -19.11
CA ARG A 18 -4.09 60.48 -20.23
C ARG A 18 -5.42 60.97 -20.86
N GLY A 19 -5.71 62.27 -20.75
CA GLY A 19 -6.70 62.94 -21.62
C GLY A 19 -6.68 64.46 -21.55
N SER A 20 -6.23 65.14 -22.61
CA SER A 20 -6.15 66.61 -22.68
C SER A 20 -7.41 67.26 -23.28
N GLY A 21 -7.79 68.44 -22.80
CA GLY A 21 -8.74 69.31 -23.52
C GLY A 21 -9.33 70.47 -22.73
N ASN A 22 -8.91 71.70 -23.09
CA ASN A 22 -9.68 72.97 -23.19
C ASN A 22 -10.82 73.31 -22.18
N SER A 23 -11.00 74.55 -21.72
CA SER A 23 -10.33 75.82 -22.05
C SER A 23 -10.69 76.96 -21.08
N MET A 24 -9.87 78.02 -21.07
CA MET A 24 -10.31 79.40 -20.80
C MET A 24 -10.42 80.17 -22.14
N PRO A 25 -11.07 81.35 -22.25
CA PRO A 25 -11.57 82.22 -21.17
C PRO A 25 -13.01 82.78 -21.36
N ALA A 26 -13.55 83.41 -20.31
CA ALA A 26 -14.59 84.45 -20.45
C ALA A 26 -14.45 85.54 -19.35
N LYS A 27 -14.56 86.82 -19.73
CA LYS A 27 -14.64 87.98 -18.82
C LYS A 27 -16.04 88.58 -18.85
N LYS A 28 -16.43 89.24 -17.74
CA LYS A 28 -17.74 89.88 -17.47
C LYS A 28 -18.82 88.85 -17.10
N LYS A 29 -19.84 89.18 -16.28
CA LYS A 29 -20.37 90.51 -15.91
C LYS A 29 -20.81 90.52 -14.44
N GLN A 30 -20.86 91.70 -13.80
CA GLN A 30 -21.45 91.84 -12.47
C GLN A 30 -22.97 91.56 -12.53
N GLY A 31 -23.47 90.71 -11.64
CA GLY A 31 -24.88 90.52 -11.34
C GLY A 31 -25.13 90.69 -9.85
N LYS A 32 -26.08 91.54 -9.45
CA LYS A 32 -26.41 91.78 -8.04
C LYS A 32 -27.28 90.63 -7.52
N ILE A 33 -26.77 89.89 -6.54
CA ILE A 33 -27.60 89.07 -5.63
C ILE A 33 -27.75 89.84 -4.31
N SER A 34 -28.94 89.80 -3.72
CA SER A 34 -29.35 90.59 -2.55
C SER A 34 -28.61 90.20 -1.27
N LYS A 35 -28.27 91.20 -0.43
CA LYS A 35 -27.52 91.04 0.83
C LYS A 35 -27.95 89.86 1.72
N PRO A 36 -29.26 89.63 2.01
CA PRO A 36 -29.67 88.58 2.94
C PRO A 36 -29.22 87.16 2.54
N VAL A 37 -29.09 86.90 1.23
CA VAL A 37 -28.70 85.59 0.70
C VAL A 37 -27.19 85.40 0.68
N LYS A 38 -26.40 86.47 0.84
CA LYS A 38 -24.95 86.35 1.10
C LYS A 38 -24.69 86.12 2.58
N GLU A 39 -25.31 86.92 3.45
CA GLU A 39 -25.16 86.81 4.90
C GLU A 39 -25.59 85.42 5.40
N LEU A 40 -26.79 84.94 5.02
CA LEU A 40 -27.23 83.56 5.34
C LEU A 40 -26.28 82.47 4.82
N LYS A 41 -25.62 82.66 3.67
CA LYS A 41 -24.68 81.67 3.13
C LYS A 41 -23.33 81.70 3.85
N THR A 42 -22.82 82.87 4.22
CA THR A 42 -21.61 82.95 5.04
C THR A 42 -21.86 82.43 6.46
N ASP A 43 -23.05 82.63 7.02
CA ASP A 43 -23.42 82.06 8.33
C ASP A 43 -23.55 80.51 8.24
N GLU A 44 -24.12 79.98 7.16
CA GLU A 44 -24.21 78.53 6.93
C GLU A 44 -22.85 77.89 6.62
N GLU A 45 -21.98 78.57 5.86
CA GLU A 45 -20.59 78.16 5.63
C GLU A 45 -19.75 78.26 6.91
N GLU A 46 -19.91 79.30 7.73
CA GLU A 46 -19.25 79.40 9.05
C GLU A 46 -19.73 78.33 10.03
N ARG A 47 -21.02 77.97 10.01
CA ARG A 47 -21.55 76.86 10.80
C ARG A 47 -20.96 75.53 10.35
N ARG A 48 -20.96 75.25 9.04
CA ARG A 48 -20.30 74.05 8.49
C ARG A 48 -18.80 74.01 8.82
N LEU A 49 -18.12 75.17 8.86
CA LEU A 49 -16.70 75.29 9.26
C LEU A 49 -16.46 75.20 10.78
N LYS A 50 -17.50 75.28 11.62
CA LYS A 50 -17.46 74.97 13.05
C LYS A 50 -17.78 73.50 13.26
N GLU A 51 -18.86 73.02 12.65
CA GLU A 51 -19.32 71.63 12.67
C GLU A 51 -18.23 70.66 12.10
N ASP A 52 -17.49 71.03 11.04
CA ASP A 52 -16.33 70.26 10.53
C ASP A 52 -15.12 70.29 11.47
N LYS A 53 -14.91 71.35 12.25
CA LYS A 53 -13.82 71.42 13.26
C LYS A 53 -14.16 70.65 14.53
N GLU A 54 -15.41 70.71 14.96
CA GLU A 54 -15.93 69.92 16.07
C GLU A 54 -15.91 68.43 15.70
N ALA A 55 -16.31 68.06 14.48
CA ALA A 55 -16.19 66.69 13.97
C ALA A 55 -14.72 66.21 13.90
N ARG A 56 -13.77 67.04 13.46
CA ARG A 56 -12.33 66.72 13.49
C ARG A 56 -11.82 66.50 14.92
N LEU A 57 -12.18 67.37 15.85
CA LEU A 57 -11.77 67.26 17.26
C LEU A 57 -12.36 66.01 17.93
N ILE A 58 -13.59 65.63 17.58
CA ILE A 58 -14.20 64.37 18.03
C ILE A 58 -13.46 63.18 17.42
N ALA A 59 -13.20 63.18 16.11
CA ALA A 59 -12.46 62.10 15.45
C ALA A 59 -11.03 61.94 15.98
N GLU A 60 -10.32 63.05 16.25
CA GLU A 60 -8.99 63.06 16.87
C GLU A 60 -9.02 62.52 18.33
N GLN A 61 -10.12 62.75 19.05
CA GLN A 61 -10.35 62.17 20.38
C GLN A 61 -10.71 60.67 20.30
N GLU A 62 -11.58 60.26 19.38
CA GLU A 62 -11.97 58.85 19.17
C GLU A 62 -10.78 58.00 18.68
N GLU A 63 -9.96 58.53 17.76
CA GLU A 63 -8.72 57.90 17.30
C GLU A 63 -7.72 57.74 18.44
N LYS A 64 -7.52 58.78 19.25
CA LYS A 64 -6.64 58.74 20.42
C LYS A 64 -7.14 57.79 21.51
N GLU A 65 -8.44 57.77 21.81
CA GLU A 65 -9.03 56.82 22.76
C GLU A 65 -8.94 55.38 22.24
N SER A 66 -9.09 55.18 20.93
CA SER A 66 -8.90 53.86 20.32
C SER A 66 -7.43 53.41 20.34
N LEU A 67 -6.48 54.33 20.23
CA LEU A 67 -5.05 54.05 20.37
C LEU A 67 -4.68 53.70 21.82
N GLU A 68 -5.21 54.46 22.80
CA GLU A 68 -5.02 54.21 24.23
C GLU A 68 -5.67 52.89 24.68
N ARG A 69 -6.84 52.52 24.13
CA ARG A 69 -7.44 51.20 24.35
C ARG A 69 -6.61 50.08 23.72
N ALA A 70 -6.14 50.24 22.49
CA ALA A 70 -5.27 49.24 21.85
C ALA A 70 -3.97 49.00 22.64
N GLN A 71 -3.35 50.07 23.15
CA GLN A 71 -2.16 49.97 24.01
C GLN A 71 -2.45 49.24 25.33
N GLN A 72 -3.60 49.48 25.97
CA GLN A 72 -4.00 48.75 27.18
C GLN A 72 -4.30 47.27 26.92
N GLU A 73 -4.93 46.95 25.78
CA GLU A 73 -5.15 45.56 25.35
C GLU A 73 -3.84 44.83 24.98
N GLU A 74 -2.82 45.56 24.52
CA GLU A 74 -1.48 45.03 24.23
C GLU A 74 -0.66 44.83 25.53
N GLU A 75 -0.63 45.81 26.44
CA GLU A 75 0.00 45.68 27.77
C GLU A 75 -0.65 44.56 28.61
N GLU A 76 -1.97 44.40 28.58
CA GLU A 76 -2.64 43.29 29.28
C GLU A 76 -2.30 41.93 28.64
N ARG A 77 -2.21 41.86 27.30
CA ARG A 77 -1.78 40.65 26.58
C ARG A 77 -0.34 40.26 26.95
N GLU A 78 0.62 41.17 26.86
CA GLU A 78 2.01 40.90 27.25
C GLU A 78 2.11 40.41 28.71
N ARG A 79 1.35 41.04 29.61
CA ARG A 79 1.30 40.67 31.03
C ARG A 79 0.68 39.29 31.28
N LEU A 80 -0.30 38.89 30.48
CA LEU A 80 -0.87 37.55 30.51
C LEU A 80 0.11 36.53 29.92
N GLU A 81 0.74 36.83 28.79
CA GLU A 81 1.77 35.99 28.18
C GLU A 81 2.99 35.78 29.08
N LEU A 82 3.39 36.79 29.88
CA LEU A 82 4.49 36.64 30.83
C LEU A 82 4.13 35.63 31.93
N LYS A 83 2.97 35.79 32.59
CA LYS A 83 2.46 34.85 33.60
C LYS A 83 2.22 33.45 33.07
N ASP A 84 1.95 33.35 31.78
CA ASP A 84 1.75 32.09 31.09
C ASP A 84 3.08 31.41 30.75
N ARG A 85 4.08 32.19 30.32
CA ARG A 85 5.47 31.76 30.12
C ARG A 85 6.15 31.34 31.43
N GLU A 86 5.82 31.99 32.55
CA GLU A 86 6.27 31.63 33.90
C GLU A 86 5.74 30.24 34.31
N ARG A 87 4.43 29.99 34.16
CA ARG A 87 3.82 28.69 34.54
C ARG A 87 4.17 27.54 33.58
N ARG A 88 4.28 27.83 32.27
CA ARG A 88 4.53 26.82 31.24
C ARG A 88 5.74 25.93 31.51
N GLY A 89 6.79 26.44 32.16
CA GLY A 89 7.97 25.64 32.50
C GLY A 89 7.65 24.50 33.48
N ASP A 90 6.94 24.83 34.55
CA ASP A 90 6.51 23.87 35.58
C ASP A 90 5.40 22.94 35.02
N GLU A 91 4.39 23.51 34.35
CA GLU A 91 3.28 22.77 33.73
C GLU A 91 3.76 21.75 32.68
N LEU A 92 4.76 22.10 31.85
CA LEU A 92 5.37 21.16 30.89
C LEU A 92 6.22 20.09 31.58
N THR A 93 6.84 20.40 32.73
CA THR A 93 7.66 19.43 33.48
C THR A 93 6.78 18.39 34.17
N GLU A 94 5.64 18.81 34.74
CA GLU A 94 4.63 17.90 35.29
C GLU A 94 4.03 17.01 34.19
N LEU A 95 3.72 17.58 33.01
CA LEU A 95 3.23 16.82 31.86
C LEU A 95 4.22 15.75 31.36
N HIS A 96 5.52 16.07 31.26
CA HIS A 96 6.53 15.09 30.85
C HIS A 96 6.62 13.91 31.83
N TYR A 97 6.56 14.18 33.14
CA TYR A 97 6.59 13.12 34.16
C TYR A 97 5.37 12.19 34.04
N ILE A 98 4.18 12.74 33.80
CA ILE A 98 2.95 11.97 33.58
C ILE A 98 3.05 11.13 32.29
N LEU A 99 3.63 11.66 31.21
CA LEU A 99 3.84 10.92 29.97
C LEU A 99 4.85 9.78 30.15
N GLU A 100 6.01 10.04 30.77
CA GLU A 100 7.04 9.03 31.05
C GLU A 100 6.50 7.88 31.92
N GLU A 101 5.72 8.19 32.97
CA GLU A 101 5.09 7.15 33.80
C GLU A 101 4.07 6.31 33.00
N ASN A 102 3.24 6.93 32.16
CA ASN A 102 2.27 6.21 31.33
C ASN A 102 2.95 5.34 30.26
N GLN A 103 3.99 5.85 29.57
CA GLN A 103 4.80 5.07 28.62
C GLN A 103 5.43 3.84 29.32
N ARG A 104 5.91 4.00 30.56
CA ARG A 104 6.46 2.91 31.39
C ARG A 104 5.39 1.86 31.75
N GLU A 105 4.18 2.27 32.13
CA GLU A 105 3.09 1.33 32.41
C GLU A 105 2.60 0.60 31.15
N VAL A 106 2.49 1.28 30.00
CA VAL A 106 2.19 0.65 28.70
C VAL A 106 3.25 -0.41 28.35
N SER A 107 4.53 -0.07 28.49
CA SER A 107 5.65 -0.99 28.23
C SER A 107 5.60 -2.25 29.11
N LEU A 108 5.22 -2.10 30.39
CA LEU A 108 5.03 -3.24 31.30
C LEU A 108 3.80 -4.07 30.96
N TRP A 109 2.70 -3.41 30.56
CA TRP A 109 1.45 -4.06 30.17
C TRP A 109 1.64 -4.91 28.89
N GLU A 110 2.30 -4.38 27.86
CA GLU A 110 2.61 -5.14 26.65
C GLU A 110 3.49 -6.36 26.95
N ALA A 111 4.52 -6.18 27.80
CA ALA A 111 5.41 -7.26 28.22
C ALA A 111 4.70 -8.34 29.07
N ALA A 112 3.52 -8.03 29.62
CA ALA A 112 2.64 -8.99 30.27
C ALA A 112 1.70 -9.69 29.27
N ASP A 113 1.13 -8.97 28.29
CA ASP A 113 0.24 -9.58 27.28
C ASP A 113 1.02 -10.47 26.30
N ARG A 114 2.27 -10.12 25.93
CA ARG A 114 3.18 -11.02 25.18
C ARG A 114 3.41 -12.35 25.93
N LYS A 115 3.77 -12.30 27.21
CA LYS A 115 3.94 -13.52 28.06
C LYS A 115 2.65 -14.30 28.25
N LYS A 116 1.50 -13.62 28.24
CA LYS A 116 0.19 -14.28 28.25
C LYS A 116 -0.08 -14.99 26.93
N ALA A 117 0.24 -14.38 25.78
CA ALA A 117 0.11 -15.02 24.48
C ALA A 117 1.03 -16.25 24.33
N GLU A 118 2.29 -16.17 24.81
CA GLU A 118 3.21 -17.32 24.93
C GLU A 118 2.58 -18.46 25.75
N TRP A 119 2.01 -18.13 26.91
CA TRP A 119 1.35 -19.10 27.80
C TRP A 119 0.07 -19.69 27.20
N ASP A 120 -0.79 -18.86 26.61
CA ASP A 120 -2.03 -19.29 25.96
C ASP A 120 -1.71 -20.22 24.76
N ARG A 121 -0.63 -19.93 24.00
CA ARG A 121 -0.10 -20.82 22.93
C ARG A 121 0.40 -22.15 23.49
N TYR A 122 1.18 -22.13 24.58
CA TYR A 122 1.64 -23.35 25.26
C TYR A 122 0.46 -24.22 25.76
N MET A 123 -0.61 -23.59 26.22
CA MET A 123 -1.80 -24.25 26.77
C MET A 123 -2.82 -24.75 25.74
N LEU A 124 -2.67 -24.41 24.44
CA LEU A 124 -3.64 -24.81 23.40
C LEU A 124 -3.77 -26.33 23.24
N CYS A 125 -2.64 -27.05 23.27
CA CYS A 125 -2.55 -28.51 23.17
C CYS A 125 -3.37 -29.15 22.01
N ASP A 126 -3.62 -28.43 20.90
CA ASP A 126 -4.46 -28.89 19.78
C ASP A 126 -3.73 -29.83 18.81
N GLY A 127 -2.41 -29.99 18.96
CA GLY A 127 -1.54 -30.77 18.09
C GLY A 127 -1.03 -30.02 16.86
N SER A 128 -1.28 -28.71 16.74
CA SER A 128 -0.55 -27.85 15.79
C SER A 128 0.90 -27.63 16.23
N PRO A 129 1.86 -27.54 15.30
CA PRO A 129 3.24 -27.18 15.62
C PRO A 129 3.34 -25.70 15.97
N ASN A 130 4.28 -25.30 16.83
CA ASN A 130 4.61 -23.89 16.99
C ASN A 130 5.52 -23.41 15.84
N PRO A 131 5.11 -22.43 15.00
CA PRO A 131 5.92 -22.03 13.84
C PRO A 131 7.23 -21.33 14.22
N THR A 132 7.38 -20.83 15.45
CA THR A 132 8.65 -20.30 15.99
C THR A 132 9.59 -21.38 16.53
N VAL A 133 9.16 -22.65 16.59
CA VAL A 133 9.98 -23.79 17.04
C VAL A 133 10.41 -24.60 15.82
N GLU A 134 11.59 -24.29 15.29
CA GLU A 134 12.14 -24.88 14.06
C GLU A 134 11.96 -26.42 13.97
N PRO A 135 12.28 -27.24 15.00
CA PRO A 135 12.11 -28.68 14.93
C PRO A 135 10.65 -29.13 14.74
N GLU A 136 9.66 -28.41 15.28
CA GLU A 136 8.24 -28.75 15.15
C GLU A 136 7.73 -28.42 13.76
N ILE A 137 8.00 -27.20 13.26
CA ILE A 137 7.54 -26.76 11.95
C ILE A 137 8.24 -27.52 10.81
N ASN A 138 9.53 -27.80 10.92
CA ASN A 138 10.24 -28.66 9.96
C ASN A 138 9.73 -30.10 9.97
N THR A 139 9.36 -30.64 11.13
CA THR A 139 8.73 -31.98 11.22
C THR A 139 7.37 -31.99 10.52
N PHE A 140 6.53 -30.97 10.75
CA PHE A 140 5.24 -30.83 10.06
C PHE A 140 5.40 -30.69 8.54
N ILE A 141 6.30 -29.81 8.07
CA ILE A 141 6.58 -29.60 6.65
C ILE A 141 7.07 -30.89 6.00
N ALA A 142 8.00 -31.62 6.63
CA ALA A 142 8.52 -32.88 6.09
C ALA A 142 7.44 -33.97 6.01
N GLN A 143 6.72 -34.24 7.11
CA GLN A 143 5.66 -35.24 7.16
C GLN A 143 4.54 -34.93 6.15
N TRP A 144 4.08 -33.68 6.10
CA TRP A 144 3.02 -33.30 5.17
C TRP A 144 3.52 -33.36 3.72
N LYS A 145 4.77 -32.98 3.42
CA LYS A 145 5.37 -33.12 2.09
C LYS A 145 5.41 -34.57 1.61
N GLU A 146 5.78 -35.51 2.47
CA GLU A 146 5.83 -36.95 2.16
C GLU A 146 4.45 -37.61 2.00
N ASP A 147 3.38 -37.04 2.60
CA ASP A 147 2.02 -37.59 2.54
C ASP A 147 1.46 -37.66 1.09
N GLN A 148 1.14 -38.88 0.64
CA GLN A 148 0.55 -39.15 -0.67
C GLN A 148 -0.96 -39.42 -0.64
N GLU A 149 -1.58 -39.51 0.54
CA GLU A 149 -3.02 -39.82 0.66
C GLU A 149 -3.90 -38.57 0.55
N VAL A 150 -3.99 -38.07 -0.68
CA VAL A 150 -4.78 -36.88 -0.98
C VAL A 150 -6.28 -37.19 -0.97
N ASP A 151 -7.00 -36.75 0.06
CA ASP A 151 -8.44 -36.48 -0.03
C ASP A 151 -8.64 -34.96 -0.05
N ILE A 152 -9.54 -34.45 -0.90
CA ILE A 152 -9.69 -33.01 -1.08
C ILE A 152 -10.17 -32.30 0.19
N GLN A 153 -11.00 -32.93 1.03
CA GLN A 153 -11.49 -32.35 2.29
C GLN A 153 -10.43 -32.42 3.40
N VAL A 154 -9.61 -33.48 3.43
CA VAL A 154 -8.45 -33.58 4.32
C VAL A 154 -7.39 -32.55 3.93
N THR A 155 -7.06 -32.44 2.64
CA THR A 155 -6.10 -31.45 2.12
C THR A 155 -6.56 -30.02 2.39
N LEU A 156 -7.84 -29.68 2.15
CA LEU A 156 -8.37 -28.36 2.48
C LEU A 156 -8.14 -28.00 3.96
N LYS A 157 -8.37 -28.94 4.89
CA LYS A 157 -8.13 -28.74 6.32
C LYS A 157 -6.65 -28.64 6.69
N GLN A 158 -5.78 -29.43 6.06
CA GLN A 158 -4.33 -29.33 6.24
C GLN A 158 -3.82 -27.96 5.74
N CYS A 159 -4.31 -27.47 4.59
CA CYS A 159 -4.03 -26.13 4.11
C CYS A 159 -4.54 -25.04 5.07
N SER A 160 -5.76 -25.17 5.61
CA SER A 160 -6.29 -24.23 6.61
C SER A 160 -5.55 -24.26 7.95
N LEU A 161 -4.90 -25.38 8.32
CA LEU A 161 -3.90 -25.39 9.40
C LEU A 161 -2.64 -24.63 9.01
N ALA A 162 -2.07 -24.92 7.83
CA ALA A 162 -0.85 -24.26 7.35
C ALA A 162 -1.01 -22.74 7.19
N LEU A 163 -2.23 -22.24 6.90
CA LEU A 163 -2.54 -20.81 6.94
C LEU A 163 -2.49 -20.21 8.34
N ARG A 164 -3.03 -20.89 9.38
CA ARG A 164 -2.90 -20.41 10.76
C ARG A 164 -1.43 -20.28 11.18
N LEU A 165 -0.59 -21.23 10.73
CA LEU A 165 0.86 -21.20 10.98
C LEU A 165 1.54 -20.05 10.23
N ILE A 166 1.07 -19.69 9.03
CA ILE A 166 1.49 -18.48 8.29
C ILE A 166 1.04 -17.20 9.03
N ASP A 167 -0.23 -17.08 9.41
CA ASP A 167 -0.77 -15.91 10.13
C ASP A 167 -0.02 -15.64 11.46
N GLU A 168 0.30 -16.70 12.21
CA GLU A 168 1.10 -16.65 13.44
C GLU A 168 2.55 -16.22 13.16
N LEU A 169 3.18 -16.79 12.13
CA LEU A 169 4.57 -16.50 11.78
C LEU A 169 4.75 -15.10 11.18
N GLU A 170 3.76 -14.57 10.46
CA GLU A 170 3.74 -13.18 9.97
C GLU A 170 3.63 -12.17 11.12
N VAL A 171 2.93 -12.50 12.22
CA VAL A 171 2.90 -11.65 13.43
C VAL A 171 4.29 -11.63 14.07
N HIS A 172 4.91 -12.78 14.31
CA HIS A 172 6.27 -12.84 14.86
C HIS A 172 7.30 -12.14 13.97
N LEU A 173 7.23 -12.32 12.65
CA LEU A 173 8.10 -11.63 11.68
C LEU A 173 7.94 -10.10 11.70
N SER A 174 6.78 -9.57 12.13
CA SER A 174 6.56 -8.13 12.28
C SER A 174 7.11 -7.51 13.57
N GLU A 175 7.46 -8.34 14.57
CA GLU A 175 8.05 -7.92 15.84
C GLU A 175 9.55 -8.30 15.97
N GLU A 176 10.05 -9.19 15.10
CA GLU A 176 11.41 -9.70 15.13
C GLU A 176 12.47 -8.67 14.70
N THR A 177 13.66 -8.74 15.30
CA THR A 177 14.78 -7.84 15.02
C THR A 177 16.09 -8.55 14.67
N ASP A 178 16.21 -9.87 14.93
CA ASP A 178 17.38 -10.63 14.48
C ASP A 178 17.30 -10.97 12.97
N PRO A 179 18.26 -10.53 12.13
CA PRO A 179 18.29 -10.88 10.71
C PRO A 179 18.35 -12.39 10.43
N GLY A 180 18.89 -13.19 11.36
CA GLY A 180 18.92 -14.64 11.23
C GLY A 180 17.53 -15.27 11.31
N LEU A 181 16.80 -14.98 12.39
CA LEU A 181 15.41 -15.43 12.57
C LEU A 181 14.48 -14.87 11.49
N ILE A 182 14.65 -13.61 11.08
CA ILE A 182 13.89 -12.99 9.97
C ILE A 182 14.00 -13.84 8.69
N GLN A 183 15.21 -14.28 8.31
CA GLN A 183 15.39 -15.13 7.12
C GLN A 183 14.76 -16.52 7.30
N ILE A 184 14.94 -17.16 8.46
CA ILE A 184 14.36 -18.47 8.76
C ILE A 184 12.82 -18.43 8.70
N TYR A 185 12.20 -17.37 9.22
CA TYR A 185 10.76 -17.17 9.14
C TYR A 185 10.29 -16.94 7.70
N GLN A 186 11.01 -16.14 6.90
CA GLN A 186 10.69 -15.93 5.47
C GLN A 186 10.80 -17.22 4.65
N ASP A 187 11.87 -18.01 4.83
CA ASP A 187 12.05 -19.30 4.16
C ASP A 187 10.94 -20.29 4.54
N THR A 188 10.53 -20.29 5.82
CA THR A 188 9.44 -21.13 6.35
C THR A 188 8.08 -20.72 5.77
N LEU A 189 7.79 -19.42 5.69
CA LEU A 189 6.58 -18.89 5.03
C LEU A 189 6.52 -19.33 3.56
N GLN A 190 7.61 -19.16 2.80
CA GLN A 190 7.68 -19.56 1.39
C GLN A 190 7.49 -21.08 1.22
N CYS A 191 8.05 -21.89 2.12
CA CYS A 191 7.87 -23.34 2.14
C CYS A 191 6.41 -23.75 2.40
N LEU A 192 5.74 -23.15 3.39
CA LEU A 192 4.33 -23.42 3.71
C LEU A 192 3.41 -23.02 2.56
N GLN A 193 3.58 -21.82 1.99
CA GLN A 193 2.82 -21.34 0.83
C GLN A 193 2.99 -22.25 -0.39
N SER A 194 4.23 -22.65 -0.70
CA SER A 194 4.54 -23.58 -1.80
C SER A 194 3.91 -24.96 -1.59
N LEU A 195 3.90 -25.46 -0.34
CA LEU A 195 3.34 -26.76 0.00
C LEU A 195 1.80 -26.78 -0.09
N ILE A 196 1.12 -25.70 0.34
CA ILE A 196 -0.32 -25.49 0.12
C ILE A 196 -0.68 -25.61 -1.37
N PHE A 197 0.04 -24.89 -2.24
CA PHE A 197 -0.22 -24.92 -3.68
C PHE A 197 0.04 -26.31 -4.28
N ALA A 198 1.15 -26.95 -3.90
CA ALA A 198 1.50 -28.30 -4.36
C ALA A 198 0.45 -29.34 -3.97
N LYS A 199 -0.05 -29.33 -2.72
CA LYS A 199 -1.10 -30.26 -2.28
C LYS A 199 -2.43 -30.03 -2.98
N HIS A 200 -2.81 -28.78 -3.24
CA HIS A 200 -3.99 -28.50 -4.08
C HIS A 200 -3.83 -28.96 -5.54
N LEU A 201 -2.61 -29.02 -6.07
CA LEU A 201 -2.36 -29.58 -7.40
C LEU A 201 -2.44 -31.12 -7.40
N MET A 202 -1.82 -31.78 -6.41
CA MET A 202 -1.92 -33.24 -6.22
C MET A 202 -3.38 -33.70 -6.00
N ALA A 203 -4.17 -32.92 -5.26
CA ALA A 203 -5.58 -33.22 -5.02
C ALA A 203 -6.41 -33.12 -6.32
N ALA A 204 -6.18 -32.06 -7.10
CA ALA A 204 -6.79 -31.90 -8.41
C ALA A 204 -6.39 -33.03 -9.36
N GLU A 205 -5.12 -33.46 -9.37
CA GLU A 205 -4.63 -34.57 -10.21
C GLU A 205 -5.31 -35.90 -9.90
N LYS A 206 -5.40 -36.29 -8.61
CA LYS A 206 -6.03 -37.55 -8.17
C LYS A 206 -7.51 -37.60 -8.57
N ILE A 207 -8.22 -36.46 -8.48
CA ILE A 207 -9.59 -36.32 -8.97
C ILE A 207 -9.64 -36.41 -10.50
N LEU A 208 -8.83 -35.63 -11.21
CA LEU A 208 -8.89 -35.52 -12.67
C LEU A 208 -8.47 -36.82 -13.39
N LYS A 209 -7.61 -37.65 -12.80
CA LYS A 209 -7.31 -39.01 -13.26
C LYS A 209 -8.52 -39.96 -13.24
N SER A 210 -9.57 -39.64 -12.48
CA SER A 210 -10.83 -40.40 -12.41
C SER A 210 -12.04 -39.63 -12.96
N ALA A 211 -11.82 -38.51 -13.65
CA ALA A 211 -12.88 -37.57 -14.06
C ALA A 211 -14.04 -38.22 -14.83
N ARG A 212 -13.77 -39.19 -15.72
CA ARG A 212 -14.80 -39.95 -16.46
C ARG A 212 -15.79 -40.67 -15.55
N SER A 213 -15.36 -41.18 -14.40
CA SER A 213 -16.23 -41.83 -13.40
C SER A 213 -17.08 -40.83 -12.61
N CYS A 214 -16.70 -39.55 -12.67
CA CYS A 214 -17.38 -38.40 -12.06
C CYS A 214 -18.04 -37.50 -13.12
N ALA A 215 -18.28 -38.02 -14.32
CA ALA A 215 -18.96 -37.28 -15.39
C ALA A 215 -20.46 -37.16 -15.09
N ASP A 216 -21.00 -35.97 -15.33
CA ASP A 216 -22.41 -35.64 -15.22
C ASP A 216 -23.20 -36.17 -16.43
N PHE A 217 -24.44 -36.58 -16.17
CA PHE A 217 -25.32 -37.19 -17.16
C PHE A 217 -25.99 -36.17 -18.10
N GLU A 218 -26.09 -34.90 -17.72
CA GLU A 218 -26.69 -33.86 -18.58
C GLU A 218 -25.68 -33.27 -19.56
N THR A 219 -24.47 -32.95 -19.09
CA THR A 219 -23.41 -32.34 -19.92
C THR A 219 -22.46 -33.35 -20.58
N GLY A 220 -22.37 -34.58 -20.06
CA GLY A 220 -21.35 -35.57 -20.45
C GLY A 220 -19.92 -35.23 -20.01
N ASN A 221 -19.72 -34.07 -19.37
CA ASN A 221 -18.44 -33.60 -18.85
C ASN A 221 -18.36 -33.85 -17.34
N MET A 222 -17.16 -33.70 -16.77
CA MET A 222 -16.98 -33.76 -15.32
C MET A 222 -16.93 -32.35 -14.74
N GLN A 223 -17.65 -32.14 -13.64
CA GLN A 223 -17.56 -30.95 -12.81
C GLN A 223 -17.53 -31.32 -11.32
N MET A 224 -16.71 -30.62 -10.54
CA MET A 224 -16.64 -30.77 -9.08
C MET A 224 -16.36 -29.43 -8.41
N MET A 225 -16.94 -29.22 -7.24
CA MET A 225 -16.62 -28.09 -6.36
C MET A 225 -16.37 -28.62 -4.94
N ALA A 226 -15.29 -28.14 -4.32
CA ALA A 226 -14.97 -28.37 -2.93
C ALA A 226 -14.54 -27.04 -2.30
N ARG A 227 -15.03 -26.73 -1.09
CA ARG A 227 -14.72 -25.48 -0.39
C ARG A 227 -14.52 -25.70 1.10
N ASP A 228 -13.76 -24.81 1.70
CA ASP A 228 -13.55 -24.66 3.13
C ASP A 228 -13.67 -23.17 3.51
N GLU A 229 -13.27 -22.77 4.70
CA GLU A 229 -13.26 -21.37 5.13
C GLU A 229 -12.33 -20.49 4.26
N ASN A 230 -11.12 -20.95 3.94
CA ASN A 230 -10.12 -20.12 3.24
C ASN A 230 -10.01 -20.38 1.73
N PHE A 231 -10.61 -21.46 1.24
CA PHE A 231 -10.36 -22.01 -0.10
C PHE A 231 -11.66 -22.39 -0.82
N THR A 232 -11.68 -22.27 -2.15
CA THR A 232 -12.70 -22.87 -3.00
C THR A 232 -12.07 -23.39 -4.29
N VAL A 233 -12.15 -24.70 -4.49
CA VAL A 233 -11.60 -25.44 -5.64
C VAL A 233 -12.76 -25.86 -6.54
N CYS A 234 -12.73 -25.40 -7.79
CA CYS A 234 -13.61 -25.84 -8.86
C CYS A 234 -12.78 -26.58 -9.91
N LEU A 235 -13.22 -27.78 -10.30
CA LEU A 235 -12.59 -28.61 -11.32
C LEU A 235 -13.61 -28.89 -12.43
N TRP A 236 -13.15 -28.85 -13.68
CA TRP A 236 -13.93 -29.25 -14.85
C TRP A 236 -13.07 -30.04 -15.82
N ALA A 237 -13.64 -31.05 -16.50
CA ALA A 237 -12.92 -31.88 -17.46
C ALA A 237 -13.75 -32.15 -18.73
N ASN A 238 -13.15 -31.92 -19.90
CA ASN A 238 -13.81 -32.03 -21.19
C ASN A 238 -13.82 -33.49 -21.69
N ILE A 239 -14.74 -34.31 -21.15
CA ILE A 239 -14.89 -35.71 -21.51
C ILE A 239 -15.68 -35.88 -22.82
N GLU A 240 -16.72 -35.07 -23.04
CA GLU A 240 -17.67 -35.17 -24.17
C GLU A 240 -17.22 -34.38 -25.42
N LYS A 241 -16.38 -33.35 -25.26
CA LYS A 241 -15.78 -32.57 -26.36
C LYS A 241 -16.82 -31.94 -27.30
N ASN A 242 -17.91 -31.42 -26.73
CA ASN A 242 -19.03 -30.86 -27.46
C ASN A 242 -18.84 -29.35 -27.71
N PRO A 243 -18.71 -28.87 -28.96
CA PRO A 243 -18.48 -27.46 -29.28
C PRO A 243 -19.69 -26.54 -29.05
N ARG A 244 -20.79 -27.06 -28.49
CA ARG A 244 -21.91 -26.29 -27.94
C ARG A 244 -21.78 -26.04 -26.44
N LEU A 245 -21.02 -26.88 -25.73
CA LEU A 245 -20.74 -26.77 -24.29
C LEU A 245 -19.40 -26.04 -24.10
N VAL A 246 -19.40 -24.75 -24.42
CA VAL A 246 -18.20 -23.90 -24.39
C VAL A 246 -17.82 -23.44 -22.98
N GLY A 247 -18.58 -23.76 -21.94
CA GLY A 247 -18.32 -23.25 -20.60
C GLY A 247 -19.15 -23.93 -19.52
N TYR A 248 -18.85 -23.63 -18.25
CA TYR A 248 -19.60 -24.12 -17.10
C TYR A 248 -19.73 -23.03 -16.01
N ASN A 249 -20.81 -23.09 -15.23
CA ASN A 249 -21.11 -22.16 -14.15
C ASN A 249 -21.23 -22.89 -12.81
N PHE A 250 -20.21 -22.73 -11.96
CA PHE A 250 -20.21 -23.16 -10.57
C PHE A 250 -21.02 -22.17 -9.71
N GLN A 251 -22.35 -22.21 -9.84
CA GLN A 251 -23.27 -21.26 -9.20
C GLN A 251 -23.03 -21.11 -7.70
N GLU A 252 -22.73 -22.21 -6.99
CA GLU A 252 -22.42 -22.23 -5.57
C GLU A 252 -21.09 -21.59 -5.17
N ALA A 253 -20.13 -21.50 -6.10
CA ALA A 253 -18.86 -20.81 -5.93
C ALA A 253 -18.92 -19.36 -6.44
N GLY A 254 -19.93 -19.02 -7.25
CA GLY A 254 -20.02 -17.72 -7.93
C GLY A 254 -19.01 -17.57 -9.06
N LEU A 255 -18.61 -18.68 -9.71
CA LEU A 255 -17.54 -18.71 -10.71
C LEU A 255 -18.01 -19.38 -11.99
N SER A 256 -17.78 -18.76 -13.15
CA SER A 256 -18.00 -19.38 -14.46
C SER A 256 -16.96 -18.98 -15.49
N PHE A 257 -16.77 -19.80 -16.52
CA PHE A 257 -15.84 -19.56 -17.61
C PHE A 257 -16.48 -19.86 -18.98
N GLU A 258 -15.97 -19.21 -20.04
CA GLU A 258 -16.32 -19.47 -21.45
C GLU A 258 -15.04 -19.70 -22.28
N LEU A 259 -14.79 -20.94 -22.67
CA LEU A 259 -13.69 -21.36 -23.52
C LEU A 259 -13.96 -21.02 -25.00
N PRO A 260 -12.91 -20.69 -25.77
CA PRO A 260 -12.97 -20.75 -27.23
C PRO A 260 -13.38 -22.13 -27.74
N LYS A 261 -14.17 -22.17 -28.82
CA LYS A 261 -14.69 -23.41 -29.44
C LYS A 261 -13.59 -24.40 -29.86
N GLN A 262 -12.37 -23.92 -30.06
CA GLN A 262 -11.17 -24.72 -30.30
C GLN A 262 -10.86 -25.63 -29.10
N LEU A 263 -10.84 -25.07 -27.88
CA LEU A 263 -10.56 -25.83 -26.64
C LEU A 263 -11.73 -26.74 -26.27
N ALA A 264 -12.96 -26.37 -26.59
CA ALA A 264 -14.14 -27.22 -26.38
C ALA A 264 -14.09 -28.55 -27.17
N LEU A 265 -13.18 -28.69 -28.14
CA LEU A 265 -12.90 -29.93 -28.87
C LEU A 265 -11.63 -30.67 -28.38
N SER A 266 -10.86 -30.10 -27.46
CA SER A 266 -9.56 -30.63 -26.99
C SER A 266 -9.68 -31.48 -25.73
N ASP A 267 -8.70 -32.37 -25.53
CA ASP A 267 -8.45 -33.10 -24.29
C ASP A 267 -7.88 -32.18 -23.20
N VAL A 268 -8.74 -31.31 -22.65
CA VAL A 268 -8.41 -30.34 -21.61
C VAL A 268 -9.22 -30.55 -20.33
N CYS A 269 -8.62 -30.14 -19.22
CA CYS A 269 -9.31 -29.92 -17.96
C CYS A 269 -8.88 -28.59 -17.34
N LEU A 270 -9.72 -28.04 -16.47
CA LEU A 270 -9.62 -26.68 -15.96
C LEU A 270 -9.73 -26.69 -14.45
N ARG A 271 -8.87 -25.92 -13.78
CA ARG A 271 -8.91 -25.67 -12.34
C ARG A 271 -9.16 -24.18 -12.09
N ILE A 272 -10.13 -23.87 -11.24
CA ILE A 272 -10.21 -22.58 -10.54
C ILE A 272 -9.93 -22.86 -9.07
N LEU A 273 -8.83 -22.34 -8.52
CA LEU A 273 -8.57 -22.32 -7.08
C LEU A 273 -8.68 -20.87 -6.60
N HIS A 274 -9.71 -20.57 -5.83
CA HIS A 274 -9.89 -19.31 -5.14
C HIS A 274 -9.33 -19.41 -3.72
N THR A 275 -8.36 -18.57 -3.38
CA THR A 275 -7.91 -18.30 -2.01
C THR A 275 -8.54 -17.01 -1.52
N ARG A 276 -9.07 -16.97 -0.29
CA ARG A 276 -9.68 -15.74 0.27
C ARG A 276 -8.67 -14.72 0.79
N TYR A 277 -7.40 -15.10 0.84
CA TYR A 277 -6.24 -14.29 1.20
C TYR A 277 -5.35 -14.08 -0.04
N ASP A 278 -4.54 -13.01 -0.03
CA ASP A 278 -3.52 -12.74 -1.04
C ASP A 278 -2.12 -13.05 -0.48
N HIS A 279 -1.37 -13.85 -1.23
CA HIS A 279 -0.01 -14.29 -0.94
C HIS A 279 0.93 -14.05 -2.13
N LEU A 280 0.44 -13.43 -3.22
CA LEU A 280 1.25 -13.03 -4.37
C LEU A 280 1.73 -11.58 -4.23
N THR A 281 0.91 -10.71 -3.64
CA THR A 281 1.31 -9.31 -3.35
C THR A 281 2.54 -9.20 -2.44
N PRO A 282 2.66 -9.93 -1.31
CA PRO A 282 3.88 -9.90 -0.49
C PRO A 282 5.12 -10.33 -1.28
N LEU A 283 5.04 -11.40 -2.07
CA LEU A 283 6.12 -11.85 -2.95
C LEU A 283 6.51 -10.77 -3.97
N SER A 284 5.53 -10.09 -4.57
CA SER A 284 5.75 -8.99 -5.51
C SER A 284 6.54 -7.84 -4.89
N LEU A 285 6.21 -7.47 -3.64
CA LEU A 285 6.92 -6.42 -2.91
C LEU A 285 8.36 -6.85 -2.55
N LEU A 286 8.56 -8.10 -2.12
CA LEU A 286 9.90 -8.65 -1.85
C LEU A 286 10.78 -8.65 -3.10
N THR A 287 10.27 -9.11 -4.25
CA THR A 287 11.01 -9.07 -5.53
C THR A 287 11.36 -7.63 -5.96
N ARG A 288 10.48 -6.64 -5.71
CA ARG A 288 10.82 -5.22 -5.94
C ARG A 288 11.97 -4.72 -5.06
N VAL A 289 12.03 -5.14 -3.80
CA VAL A 289 13.11 -4.73 -2.87
C VAL A 289 14.43 -5.39 -3.29
N GLN A 290 14.43 -6.70 -3.57
CA GLN A 290 15.61 -7.44 -4.03
C GLN A 290 16.18 -6.84 -5.32
N ASN A 291 15.33 -6.62 -6.35
CA ASN A 291 15.78 -6.07 -7.63
C ASN A 291 16.29 -4.62 -7.50
N LYS A 292 15.78 -3.83 -6.54
CA LYS A 292 16.33 -2.49 -6.23
C LYS A 292 17.70 -2.56 -5.55
N SER A 293 17.90 -3.50 -4.62
CA SER A 293 19.22 -3.70 -3.99
C SER A 293 20.26 -4.04 -5.05
N LEU A 294 19.98 -5.05 -5.87
CA LEU A 294 20.86 -5.50 -6.96
C LEU A 294 21.17 -4.36 -7.95
N ALA A 295 20.18 -3.57 -8.37
CA ALA A 295 20.42 -2.42 -9.24
C ALA A 295 21.28 -1.33 -8.58
N THR A 296 21.11 -1.09 -7.28
CA THR A 296 21.93 -0.13 -6.52
C THR A 296 23.36 -0.63 -6.31
N GLU A 297 23.53 -1.95 -6.17
CA GLU A 297 24.84 -2.62 -6.09
C GLU A 297 25.55 -2.61 -7.45
N GLU A 298 24.86 -2.88 -8.56
CA GLU A 298 25.43 -2.75 -9.92
C GLU A 298 25.83 -1.30 -10.24
N GLU A 299 25.04 -0.29 -9.85
CA GLU A 299 25.41 1.12 -9.99
C GLU A 299 26.63 1.49 -9.10
N ALA A 300 26.72 0.92 -7.89
CA ALA A 300 27.87 1.13 -7.00
C ALA A 300 29.16 0.47 -7.52
N GLU A 301 29.10 -0.76 -8.04
CA GLU A 301 30.25 -1.43 -8.64
C GLU A 301 30.68 -0.71 -9.93
N ALA A 302 29.74 -0.29 -10.79
CA ALA A 302 30.03 0.47 -12.00
C ALA A 302 30.70 1.83 -11.73
N HIS A 303 30.48 2.42 -10.54
CA HIS A 303 31.18 3.61 -10.08
C HIS A 303 32.53 3.34 -9.38
N SER A 304 32.86 2.09 -9.07
CA SER A 304 34.13 1.70 -8.44
C SER A 304 35.28 1.52 -9.45
N ASP A 305 34.99 1.03 -10.66
CA ASP A 305 35.99 0.52 -11.62
C ASP A 305 36.68 1.62 -12.47
N SER A 306 36.99 2.78 -11.85
CA SER A 306 37.67 3.89 -12.55
C SER A 306 38.75 4.61 -11.75
N ARG A 307 39.57 3.90 -10.95
CA ARG A 307 40.84 4.46 -10.45
C ARG A 307 41.93 3.44 -10.10
N SER A 308 42.92 3.31 -10.99
CA SER A 308 44.16 2.59 -10.71
C SER A 308 45.41 3.36 -11.19
N GLU A 309 46.06 4.12 -10.30
CA GLU A 309 47.47 4.48 -10.43
C GLU A 309 48.17 4.43 -9.05
N THR A 310 49.07 3.46 -8.88
CA THR A 310 50.00 3.37 -7.74
C THR A 310 51.35 3.98 -8.09
N PRO A 311 52.15 4.40 -7.09
CA PRO A 311 53.56 3.99 -7.13
C PRO A 311 54.23 3.65 -5.78
N LYS A 312 54.83 2.44 -5.74
CA LYS A 312 56.13 2.09 -5.13
C LYS A 312 56.29 1.99 -3.59
N SER A 313 56.30 0.73 -3.11
CA SER A 313 57.45 0.02 -2.48
C SER A 313 58.65 0.85 -1.96
N LEU A 314 59.26 0.56 -0.81
CA LEU A 314 59.94 -0.72 -0.43
C LEU A 314 60.15 -0.85 1.12
N ASN A 315 60.47 -2.09 1.57
CA ASN A 315 61.41 -2.56 2.63
C ASN A 315 61.95 -1.59 3.73
N ASP A 316 62.35 -2.02 4.94
CA ASP A 316 62.70 -3.37 5.46
C ASP A 316 62.64 -3.47 7.02
N GLU A 317 62.84 -4.68 7.58
CA GLU A 317 63.37 -5.02 8.94
C GLU A 317 62.71 -4.45 10.24
N THR A 318 62.80 -5.03 11.47
CA THR A 318 62.85 -6.43 11.99
C THR A 318 62.42 -6.48 13.49
N VAL A 319 61.86 -7.63 13.93
CA VAL A 319 61.96 -8.31 15.27
C VAL A 319 61.80 -7.52 16.60
N THR A 320 60.77 -7.89 17.38
CA THR A 320 60.80 -8.34 18.81
C THR A 320 59.35 -8.69 19.22
N GLU A 321 58.92 -9.94 19.45
CA GLU A 321 59.24 -10.93 20.51
C GLU A 321 59.02 -10.47 21.97
N GLU A 322 57.89 -10.88 22.56
CA GLU A 322 57.75 -11.76 23.75
C GLU A 322 56.32 -12.36 23.73
N ARG A 323 56.12 -13.69 23.79
CA ARG A 323 55.95 -14.58 24.96
C ARG A 323 54.67 -14.28 25.79
N GLU A 324 53.90 -15.26 26.26
CA GLU A 324 54.24 -16.63 26.67
C GLU A 324 53.48 -17.74 25.91
N ALA A 325 53.74 -19.01 26.26
CA ALA A 325 53.11 -20.20 25.70
C ALA A 325 52.63 -21.16 26.79
N THR A 326 51.67 -22.04 26.46
CA THR A 326 51.41 -23.27 27.23
C THR A 326 51.26 -24.48 26.29
N GLU A 327 51.72 -25.63 26.79
CA GLU A 327 51.90 -26.93 26.12
C GLU A 327 50.65 -27.82 26.27
N SER A 328 50.48 -28.99 25.63
CA SER A 328 50.93 -29.56 24.33
C SER A 328 50.20 -30.92 24.10
N VAL A 329 50.84 -31.94 23.49
CA VAL A 329 50.38 -33.35 23.33
C VAL A 329 49.24 -33.54 22.29
N GLN A 330 49.53 -33.84 21.00
CA GLN A 330 49.78 -35.17 20.36
C GLN A 330 48.47 -35.98 20.09
N GLN A 331 48.32 -36.83 19.05
CA GLN A 331 49.33 -37.58 18.30
C GLN A 331 48.93 -37.97 16.83
N GLU A 332 49.85 -37.72 15.89
CA GLU A 332 50.25 -38.43 14.64
C GLU A 332 49.36 -39.45 13.85
N LYS A 333 49.31 -39.24 12.50
CA LYS A 333 49.71 -40.15 11.37
C LYS A 333 48.85 -41.40 11.01
N ASP A 334 48.89 -41.99 9.80
CA ASP A 334 49.42 -41.70 8.43
C ASP A 334 48.52 -42.52 7.43
N ASP A 335 48.67 -42.69 6.10
CA ASP A 335 49.75 -42.54 5.08
C ASP A 335 49.12 -42.19 3.69
N LEU A 336 49.93 -42.00 2.64
CA LEU A 336 49.51 -41.67 1.27
C LEU A 336 49.10 -42.88 0.41
N GLN A 337 48.26 -42.65 -0.61
CA GLN A 337 48.55 -43.22 -1.94
C GLN A 337 47.90 -42.45 -3.11
N SER A 338 48.75 -41.84 -3.94
CA SER A 338 48.49 -41.61 -5.38
C SER A 338 49.33 -42.62 -6.18
N PRO A 339 49.11 -42.85 -7.50
CA PRO A 339 49.73 -41.93 -8.47
C PRO A 339 49.13 -41.88 -9.91
N LYS A 340 49.55 -40.83 -10.65
CA LYS A 340 49.90 -40.82 -12.11
C LYS A 340 48.77 -41.06 -13.13
N SER A 341 48.35 -40.05 -13.91
CA SER A 341 49.00 -39.46 -15.12
C SER A 341 48.61 -40.19 -16.43
N SER A 342 48.72 -39.64 -17.65
CA SER A 342 49.60 -38.56 -18.16
C SER A 342 49.12 -38.00 -19.51
N GLU A 343 49.45 -36.72 -19.78
CA GLU A 343 49.77 -36.10 -21.10
C GLU A 343 48.88 -36.30 -22.35
N GLY A 344 48.73 -35.33 -23.26
CA GLY A 344 49.26 -33.95 -23.29
C GLY A 344 49.51 -33.41 -24.71
N LYS A 345 50.03 -32.17 -24.78
CA LYS A 345 50.40 -31.34 -25.97
C LYS A 345 49.17 -30.69 -26.67
N LYS A 346 49.14 -29.39 -27.03
CA LYS A 346 50.12 -28.46 -27.68
C LYS A 346 50.28 -28.81 -29.19
N ARG A 347 50.33 -27.88 -30.16
CA ARG A 347 50.63 -26.41 -30.13
C ARG A 347 50.36 -25.74 -31.51
N LYS A 348 50.10 -24.42 -31.53
CA LYS A 348 50.22 -23.45 -32.68
C LYS A 348 49.30 -23.66 -33.91
N GLY A 349 49.00 -22.63 -34.73
CA GLY A 349 49.13 -21.18 -34.52
C GLY A 349 49.35 -20.30 -35.78
N SER A 350 48.80 -19.07 -35.72
CA SER A 350 49.17 -17.82 -36.45
C SER A 350 49.07 -17.70 -37.99
N GLY A 351 48.40 -16.63 -38.44
CA GLY A 351 48.55 -15.98 -39.76
C GLY A 351 47.23 -15.50 -40.38
N SER A 352 47.01 -14.27 -40.88
CA SER A 352 47.48 -12.88 -40.65
C SER A 352 47.02 -12.01 -41.85
N SER A 353 46.93 -10.69 -41.67
CA SER A 353 46.95 -9.63 -42.73
C SER A 353 45.64 -9.19 -43.44
N GLY A 354 45.64 -7.92 -43.90
CA GLY A 354 44.56 -7.22 -44.67
C GLY A 354 43.50 -6.52 -43.78
N LYS A 355 43.39 -5.19 -43.59
CA LYS A 355 43.47 -3.99 -44.48
C LYS A 355 42.52 -4.11 -45.68
N THR A 356 41.58 -3.19 -45.96
CA THR A 356 41.50 -1.71 -45.74
C THR A 356 40.05 -1.29 -45.35
N GLY A 357 39.74 -0.13 -44.74
CA GLY A 357 39.71 1.24 -45.30
C GLY A 357 38.27 1.68 -45.66
N ARG A 358 37.80 2.94 -45.56
CA ARG A 358 38.50 4.23 -45.35
C ARG A 358 37.55 5.40 -44.98
N LYS A 359 37.75 6.00 -43.79
CA LYS A 359 37.60 7.42 -43.35
C LYS A 359 36.52 8.37 -43.95
N GLY A 360 35.82 9.09 -43.04
CA GLY A 360 35.38 10.49 -43.18
C GLY A 360 34.69 10.99 -41.88
N SER A 361 35.20 11.88 -40.99
CA SER A 361 35.90 13.20 -41.11
C SER A 361 34.87 14.37 -41.17
N LEU A 362 34.89 15.45 -40.36
CA LEU A 362 35.89 15.95 -39.39
C LEU A 362 35.30 16.97 -38.37
N VAL A 363 35.60 16.81 -37.06
CA VAL A 363 36.09 17.82 -36.07
C VAL A 363 35.53 19.26 -36.05
N LYS A 364 35.12 19.72 -34.85
CA LYS A 364 35.79 20.85 -34.16
C LYS A 364 35.57 20.90 -32.65
N SER A 365 36.67 21.10 -31.92
CA SER A 365 36.71 21.43 -30.49
C SER A 365 37.28 22.84 -30.32
N GLN A 366 36.85 23.57 -29.29
CA GLN A 366 37.59 24.71 -28.73
C GLN A 366 37.35 24.80 -27.21
N LYS A 367 38.15 25.61 -26.50
CA LYS A 367 38.47 25.40 -25.07
C LYS A 367 38.77 26.74 -24.35
N LYS A 368 38.58 26.75 -23.02
CA LYS A 368 38.75 27.88 -22.06
C LYS A 368 37.56 28.86 -22.05
N THR A 369 37.30 29.62 -20.98
CA THR A 369 38.08 29.87 -19.73
C THR A 369 37.15 29.92 -18.50
N GLU A 370 37.71 29.91 -17.29
CA GLU A 370 37.01 30.21 -16.03
C GLU A 370 36.57 31.68 -15.93
N GLU A 371 35.45 31.95 -15.24
CA GLU A 371 35.30 33.04 -14.27
C GLU A 371 34.05 32.76 -13.39
N HIS A 372 33.90 33.47 -12.26
CA HIS A 372 33.02 33.05 -11.15
C HIS A 372 32.18 34.24 -10.64
N LEU A 373 30.85 34.16 -10.80
CA LEU A 373 29.88 35.13 -10.26
C LEU A 373 28.59 34.39 -9.85
N GLU A 374 27.98 34.85 -8.77
CA GLU A 374 26.66 34.43 -8.27
C GLU A 374 25.60 35.43 -8.76
N GLU A 375 24.42 34.97 -9.17
CA GLU A 375 23.21 35.81 -9.35
C GLU A 375 21.94 34.93 -9.37
N ASP A 376 20.76 35.56 -9.16
CA ASP A 376 19.50 34.90 -8.79
C ASP A 376 18.92 33.90 -9.81
N LYS A 377 18.13 32.95 -9.28
CA LYS A 377 17.17 32.14 -10.06
C LYS A 377 15.72 32.64 -9.83
N PRO A 378 14.96 32.97 -10.89
CA PRO A 378 13.52 33.18 -10.79
C PRO A 378 12.75 31.85 -10.69
N ASP A 379 11.47 31.92 -10.32
CA ASP A 379 10.55 30.78 -10.25
C ASP A 379 10.41 30.03 -11.59
N PRO A 380 10.23 28.70 -11.56
CA PRO A 380 9.95 27.91 -12.77
C PRO A 380 8.50 28.09 -13.24
N GLU A 381 8.33 28.49 -14.51
CA GLU A 381 7.04 28.39 -15.20
C GLU A 381 6.57 26.91 -15.27
N PRO A 382 5.24 26.66 -15.29
CA PRO A 382 4.70 25.31 -15.18
C PRO A 382 5.15 24.42 -16.32
N THR A 383 5.92 23.38 -15.99
CA THR A 383 6.39 22.39 -16.95
C THR A 383 5.20 21.67 -17.57
N VAL A 384 5.09 21.69 -18.91
CA VAL A 384 4.10 20.87 -19.62
C VAL A 384 4.50 19.42 -19.43
N VAL A 385 3.78 18.71 -18.56
CA VAL A 385 3.98 17.28 -18.31
C VAL A 385 3.57 16.52 -19.57
N GLU A 386 4.54 16.00 -20.31
CA GLU A 386 4.28 14.98 -21.30
C GLU A 386 3.64 13.77 -20.60
N PRO A 387 2.59 13.15 -21.18
CA PRO A 387 1.89 12.07 -20.51
C PRO A 387 2.84 10.88 -20.31
N VAL A 388 3.16 10.60 -19.04
CA VAL A 388 3.88 9.40 -18.64
C VAL A 388 3.13 8.19 -19.21
N PRO A 389 3.79 7.28 -19.95
CA PRO A 389 3.10 6.13 -20.53
C PRO A 389 2.49 5.28 -19.41
N GLU A 390 1.20 4.96 -19.53
CA GLU A 390 0.47 4.20 -18.53
C GLU A 390 1.16 2.87 -18.24
N THR A 391 1.72 2.71 -17.04
CA THR A 391 2.41 1.48 -16.66
C THR A 391 1.39 0.36 -16.54
N LEU A 392 1.50 -0.63 -17.42
CA LEU A 392 0.62 -1.82 -17.41
C LEU A 392 0.79 -2.63 -16.11
N THR A 393 1.93 -2.51 -15.45
CA THR A 393 2.18 -3.01 -14.09
C THR A 393 1.35 -2.25 -13.05
N VAL A 394 0.71 -2.98 -12.13
CA VAL A 394 -0.04 -2.39 -11.03
C VAL A 394 0.90 -1.74 -10.02
N ASP A 395 0.56 -0.52 -9.60
CA ASP A 395 1.16 0.13 -8.44
C ASP A 395 0.40 -0.28 -7.17
N LEU A 396 1.02 -1.13 -6.35
CA LEU A 396 0.43 -1.70 -5.14
C LEU A 396 0.27 -0.71 -3.99
N HIS A 397 0.85 0.49 -4.11
CA HIS A 397 0.56 1.58 -3.17
C HIS A 397 -0.77 2.26 -3.56
N GLN A 398 -1.03 2.45 -4.86
CA GLN A 398 -2.28 3.02 -5.37
C GLN A 398 -3.45 2.04 -5.32
N TYR A 399 -3.22 0.73 -5.52
CA TYR A 399 -4.28 -0.29 -5.61
C TYR A 399 -4.08 -1.44 -4.63
N THR A 400 -5.13 -1.74 -3.86
CA THR A 400 -5.20 -2.89 -2.95
C THR A 400 -5.98 -4.04 -3.60
N PRO A 401 -5.40 -5.26 -3.68
CA PRO A 401 -6.13 -6.49 -4.01
C PRO A 401 -7.16 -6.86 -2.94
N LEU A 402 -8.37 -7.22 -3.36
CA LEU A 402 -9.51 -7.47 -2.48
C LEU A 402 -10.24 -8.75 -2.85
N GLY A 403 -10.61 -9.52 -1.83
CA GLY A 403 -11.27 -10.82 -1.99
C GLY A 403 -10.34 -11.98 -2.37
N GLY A 404 -9.02 -11.76 -2.37
CA GLY A 404 -8.00 -12.79 -2.55
C GLY A 404 -7.64 -13.10 -4.01
N VAL A 405 -7.15 -14.30 -4.29
CA VAL A 405 -6.53 -14.69 -5.57
C VAL A 405 -7.28 -15.85 -6.22
N TYR A 406 -7.50 -15.77 -7.52
CA TYR A 406 -8.17 -16.76 -8.35
C TYR A 406 -7.16 -17.38 -9.32
N TYR A 407 -6.65 -18.57 -8.98
CA TYR A 407 -5.79 -19.36 -9.86
C TYR A 407 -6.62 -20.01 -10.96
N PHE A 408 -6.52 -19.48 -12.18
CA PHE A 408 -7.17 -20.01 -13.37
C PHE A 408 -6.14 -20.81 -14.20
N ASN A 409 -6.25 -22.14 -14.19
CA ASN A 409 -5.29 -23.03 -14.88
C ASN A 409 -6.00 -23.93 -15.90
N LEU A 410 -5.36 -24.13 -17.05
CA LEU A 410 -5.76 -25.08 -18.08
C LEU A 410 -4.69 -26.17 -18.20
N PHE A 411 -5.08 -27.42 -18.00
CA PHE A 411 -4.20 -28.59 -18.07
C PHE A 411 -4.63 -29.52 -19.20
N HIS A 412 -3.71 -30.32 -19.71
CA HIS A 412 -4.05 -31.52 -20.47
C HIS A 412 -4.90 -32.46 -19.60
N LEU A 413 -5.97 -33.01 -20.17
CA LEU A 413 -6.80 -34.03 -19.50
C LEU A 413 -5.94 -35.27 -19.21
N PRO A 414 -5.79 -35.72 -17.94
CA PRO A 414 -5.03 -36.93 -17.63
C PRO A 414 -5.64 -38.16 -18.31
N PRO A 415 -4.85 -39.20 -18.63
CA PRO A 415 -5.39 -40.42 -19.23
C PRO A 415 -6.49 -41.06 -18.38
N GLN A 416 -7.68 -41.18 -18.96
CA GLN A 416 -8.88 -41.67 -18.28
C GLN A 416 -8.96 -43.20 -18.33
N THR A 417 -9.59 -43.81 -17.31
CA THR A 417 -9.88 -45.25 -17.31
C THR A 417 -10.83 -45.63 -18.46
N LEU A 418 -10.47 -46.67 -19.21
CA LEU A 418 -11.23 -47.22 -20.34
C LEU A 418 -11.65 -48.66 -20.05
N THR A 419 -12.94 -48.97 -20.20
CA THR A 419 -13.44 -50.35 -20.14
C THR A 419 -13.33 -51.01 -21.51
N ILE A 420 -12.34 -51.89 -21.69
CA ILE A 420 -12.06 -52.59 -22.96
C ILE A 420 -12.31 -54.09 -22.76
N ASN A 421 -13.30 -54.64 -23.45
CA ASN A 421 -13.70 -56.07 -23.34
C ASN A 421 -13.95 -56.55 -21.89
N GLY A 422 -14.45 -55.66 -21.01
CA GLY A 422 -14.70 -55.94 -19.60
C GLY A 422 -13.49 -55.73 -18.66
N TRP A 423 -12.32 -55.34 -19.19
CA TRP A 423 -11.17 -54.92 -18.39
C TRP A 423 -11.13 -53.41 -18.26
N GLU A 424 -10.87 -52.91 -17.06
CA GLU A 424 -10.55 -51.49 -16.84
C GLU A 424 -9.04 -51.28 -17.05
N VAL A 425 -8.71 -50.37 -17.98
CA VAL A 425 -7.33 -50.06 -18.37
C VAL A 425 -7.12 -48.55 -18.23
N THR A 426 -6.06 -48.14 -17.53
CA THR A 426 -5.67 -46.74 -17.35
C THR A 426 -4.17 -46.60 -17.63
N GLU A 427 -3.78 -45.57 -18.37
CA GLU A 427 -2.36 -45.26 -18.60
C GLU A 427 -1.79 -44.49 -17.41
N LEU A 428 -0.67 -44.96 -16.86
CA LEU A 428 -0.05 -44.40 -15.65
C LEU A 428 0.99 -43.33 -15.99
N SER A 429 0.56 -42.08 -16.07
CA SER A 429 1.49 -40.93 -16.09
C SER A 429 2.01 -40.61 -14.69
N GLN A 430 3.35 -40.52 -14.57
CA GLN A 430 4.08 -40.02 -13.41
C GLN A 430 4.38 -38.51 -13.48
N ALA A 431 4.05 -37.84 -14.60
CA ALA A 431 4.50 -36.48 -14.89
C ALA A 431 3.56 -35.36 -14.36
N GLY A 432 2.74 -35.67 -13.35
CA GLY A 432 1.79 -34.75 -12.73
C GLY A 432 0.61 -34.35 -13.63
N LEU A 433 -0.11 -33.29 -13.22
CA LEU A 433 -0.87 -32.44 -14.14
C LEU A 433 0.10 -31.63 -15.02
N GLN A 434 -0.15 -31.60 -16.33
CA GLN A 434 0.66 -30.86 -17.30
C GLN A 434 -0.14 -29.68 -17.85
N ASP A 435 0.43 -28.48 -17.83
CA ASP A 435 -0.20 -27.28 -18.40
C ASP A 435 -0.46 -27.46 -19.89
N PHE A 436 -1.64 -27.03 -20.34
CA PHE A 436 -1.98 -27.00 -21.76
C PHE A 436 -1.37 -25.73 -22.40
N PRO A 437 -0.67 -25.82 -23.55
CA PRO A 437 0.02 -24.68 -24.16
C PRO A 437 -0.97 -23.71 -24.83
N PHE A 438 -1.64 -22.89 -24.03
CA PHE A 438 -2.48 -21.79 -24.48
C PHE A 438 -1.61 -20.56 -24.78
N SER A 439 -1.41 -20.25 -26.06
CA SER A 439 -0.61 -19.11 -26.53
C SER A 439 -1.35 -18.32 -27.60
N THR A 440 -1.18 -17.00 -27.58
CA THR A 440 -1.66 -16.08 -28.63
C THR A 440 -1.03 -16.36 -29.99
N GLU A 441 0.16 -16.99 -30.05
CA GLU A 441 0.75 -17.49 -31.31
C GLU A 441 -0.13 -18.56 -31.99
N GLN A 442 -0.81 -19.40 -31.21
CA GLN A 442 -1.79 -20.38 -31.71
C GLN A 442 -3.14 -19.72 -32.10
N SER A 443 -3.25 -18.38 -31.96
CA SER A 443 -4.42 -17.59 -32.33
C SER A 443 -5.73 -18.03 -31.67
N TYR A 444 -5.66 -18.50 -30.42
CA TYR A 444 -6.86 -18.70 -29.61
C TYR A 444 -7.54 -17.34 -29.32
N PRO A 445 -8.87 -17.24 -29.45
CA PRO A 445 -9.62 -16.14 -28.86
C PRO A 445 -9.42 -16.07 -27.33
N PRO A 446 -9.56 -14.88 -26.72
CA PRO A 446 -9.58 -14.74 -25.26
C PRO A 446 -10.65 -15.61 -24.59
N VAL A 447 -10.34 -16.14 -23.41
CA VAL A 447 -11.23 -16.95 -22.56
C VAL A 447 -12.06 -16.05 -21.64
N GLY A 448 -13.38 -16.27 -21.61
CA GLY A 448 -14.30 -15.54 -20.73
C GLY A 448 -14.26 -16.04 -19.29
N VAL A 449 -14.40 -15.12 -18.34
CA VAL A 449 -14.44 -15.37 -16.90
C VAL A 449 -15.53 -14.48 -16.28
N ILE A 450 -16.34 -15.04 -15.39
CA ILE A 450 -17.30 -14.28 -14.57
C ILE A 450 -17.13 -14.68 -13.10
N VAL A 451 -17.03 -13.68 -12.23
CA VAL A 451 -16.80 -13.82 -10.79
C VAL A 451 -17.83 -13.01 -10.01
N VAL A 452 -18.56 -13.66 -9.10
CA VAL A 452 -19.40 -12.99 -8.10
C VAL A 452 -18.51 -12.50 -6.95
N LEU A 453 -18.62 -11.22 -6.60
CA LEU A 453 -17.79 -10.58 -5.58
C LEU A 453 -17.99 -11.24 -4.20
N PRO A 454 -16.91 -11.60 -3.49
CA PRO A 454 -16.99 -12.24 -2.17
C PRO A 454 -17.92 -11.51 -1.20
N LYS A 455 -18.71 -12.28 -0.45
CA LYS A 455 -19.74 -11.76 0.46
C LYS A 455 -19.19 -11.04 1.68
N SER A 456 -17.91 -11.26 2.00
CA SER A 456 -17.16 -10.60 3.08
C SER A 456 -16.50 -9.28 2.65
N VAL A 457 -16.60 -8.87 1.39
CA VAL A 457 -15.86 -7.72 0.85
C VAL A 457 -16.82 -6.65 0.32
N ILE A 458 -16.49 -5.39 0.59
CA ILE A 458 -17.11 -4.21 -0.04
C ILE A 458 -16.14 -3.65 -1.08
N PHE A 459 -16.66 -3.43 -2.29
CA PHE A 459 -16.03 -2.54 -3.26
C PHE A 459 -16.89 -1.26 -3.31
N MET A 460 -16.26 -0.10 -3.11
CA MET A 460 -16.92 1.20 -3.06
C MET A 460 -17.10 1.83 -4.45
N GLN A 461 -16.42 1.28 -5.46
CA GLN A 461 -16.52 1.60 -6.89
C GLN A 461 -16.54 0.31 -7.72
N GLU A 462 -16.60 0.41 -9.05
CA GLU A 462 -16.45 -0.74 -9.95
C GLU A 462 -15.06 -1.40 -9.78
N PRO A 463 -14.98 -2.71 -9.51
CA PRO A 463 -13.70 -3.38 -9.29
C PRO A 463 -12.89 -3.47 -10.59
N MET A 464 -11.63 -3.07 -10.53
CA MET A 464 -10.68 -3.39 -11.60
C MET A 464 -10.24 -4.86 -11.49
N VAL A 465 -9.82 -5.46 -12.60
CA VAL A 465 -9.23 -6.81 -12.62
C VAL A 465 -7.74 -6.68 -12.95
N ALA A 466 -6.91 -7.50 -12.31
CA ALA A 466 -5.49 -7.62 -12.64
C ALA A 466 -5.06 -9.09 -12.72
N ARG A 467 -4.18 -9.41 -13.67
CA ARG A 467 -3.57 -10.73 -13.83
C ARG A 467 -2.18 -10.77 -13.19
N TRP A 468 -1.75 -11.93 -12.72
CA TRP A 468 -0.40 -12.15 -12.25
C TRP A 468 0.53 -12.43 -13.42
N ASP A 469 1.73 -11.86 -13.36
CA ASP A 469 2.85 -12.18 -14.22
C ASP A 469 3.78 -13.16 -13.50
N PRO A 470 3.87 -14.43 -13.93
CA PRO A 470 4.72 -15.42 -13.28
C PRO A 470 6.20 -15.27 -13.61
N VAL A 471 6.58 -14.42 -14.58
CA VAL A 471 7.98 -14.16 -14.95
C VAL A 471 8.54 -13.00 -14.13
N ASP A 472 7.84 -11.87 -14.13
CA ASP A 472 8.29 -10.68 -13.41
C ASP A 472 7.89 -10.70 -11.91
N HIS A 473 7.02 -11.62 -11.48
CA HIS A 473 6.37 -11.67 -10.16
C HIS A 473 5.58 -10.40 -9.81
N HIS A 474 4.69 -9.99 -10.72
CA HIS A 474 3.92 -8.75 -10.59
C HIS A 474 2.47 -8.83 -11.06
N TRP A 475 1.60 -8.06 -10.41
CA TRP A 475 0.25 -7.79 -10.93
C TRP A 475 0.29 -6.83 -12.13
N ARG A 476 -0.52 -7.11 -13.16
CA ARG A 476 -0.63 -6.32 -14.39
C ARG A 476 -2.08 -6.14 -14.86
N LYS A 477 -2.33 -5.07 -15.59
CA LYS A 477 -3.63 -4.64 -16.13
C LYS A 477 -3.86 -5.08 -17.59
N ASP A 478 -2.83 -5.52 -18.30
CA ASP A 478 -2.90 -5.96 -19.69
C ASP A 478 -3.34 -7.42 -19.85
N GLY A 479 -3.71 -7.83 -21.06
CA GLY A 479 -4.28 -9.16 -21.35
C GLY A 479 -5.73 -9.34 -20.90
N ILE A 480 -6.34 -8.30 -20.31
CA ILE A 480 -7.74 -8.28 -19.85
C ILE A 480 -8.57 -7.40 -20.79
N THR A 481 -9.72 -7.90 -21.22
CA THR A 481 -10.61 -7.25 -22.21
C THR A 481 -12.09 -7.52 -21.89
N GLU A 482 -13.01 -6.81 -22.56
CA GLU A 482 -14.48 -6.99 -22.44
C GLU A 482 -15.01 -6.95 -20.99
N THR A 483 -14.36 -6.13 -20.15
CA THR A 483 -14.72 -5.91 -18.74
C THR A 483 -16.10 -5.26 -18.60
N SER A 484 -16.94 -5.83 -17.73
CA SER A 484 -18.25 -5.28 -17.37
C SER A 484 -18.69 -5.72 -15.97
N PHE A 485 -19.07 -4.76 -15.13
CA PHE A 485 -19.64 -5.03 -13.81
C PHE A 485 -21.17 -5.01 -13.81
N ASN A 486 -21.76 -6.01 -13.15
CA ASN A 486 -23.18 -6.03 -12.79
C ASN A 486 -23.32 -5.80 -11.28
N SER A 487 -23.81 -4.63 -10.90
CA SER A 487 -23.97 -4.22 -9.49
C SER A 487 -25.09 -4.96 -8.76
N GLU A 488 -26.20 -5.29 -9.44
CA GLU A 488 -27.33 -6.03 -8.85
C GLU A 488 -26.95 -7.49 -8.53
N ALA A 489 -26.25 -8.15 -9.45
CA ALA A 489 -25.73 -9.50 -9.27
C ALA A 489 -24.43 -9.54 -8.43
N ARG A 490 -23.82 -8.38 -8.15
CA ARG A 490 -22.45 -8.23 -7.65
C ARG A 490 -21.47 -9.14 -8.41
N SER A 491 -21.43 -9.05 -9.73
CA SER A 491 -20.57 -9.92 -10.56
C SER A 491 -19.76 -9.14 -11.58
N MET A 492 -18.47 -9.44 -11.68
CA MET A 492 -17.57 -8.93 -12.71
C MET A 492 -17.42 -9.95 -13.84
N SER A 493 -17.61 -9.52 -15.08
CA SER A 493 -17.42 -10.33 -16.30
C SER A 493 -16.30 -9.72 -17.14
N PHE A 494 -15.39 -10.55 -17.66
CA PHE A 494 -14.24 -10.10 -18.46
C PHE A 494 -13.69 -11.27 -19.29
N LYS A 495 -12.72 -10.98 -20.16
CA LYS A 495 -11.94 -11.97 -20.92
C LYS A 495 -10.45 -11.82 -20.69
N MET A 496 -9.74 -12.95 -20.61
CA MET A 496 -8.28 -13.03 -20.47
C MET A 496 -7.65 -13.64 -21.74
N ASP A 497 -6.47 -13.16 -22.12
CA ASP A 497 -5.66 -13.74 -23.20
C ASP A 497 -4.73 -14.89 -22.75
N ALA A 498 -4.73 -15.22 -21.46
CA ALA A 498 -3.95 -16.30 -20.85
C ALA A 498 -4.70 -16.98 -19.69
N PHE A 499 -4.30 -18.21 -19.36
CA PHE A 499 -4.70 -18.91 -18.13
C PHE A 499 -3.64 -18.68 -17.05
N CYS A 500 -3.87 -17.69 -16.20
CA CYS A 500 -2.98 -17.30 -15.12
C CYS A 500 -3.77 -16.85 -13.87
N PRO A 501 -3.13 -16.68 -12.70
CA PRO A 501 -3.81 -16.15 -11.52
C PRO A 501 -4.33 -14.73 -11.79
N PHE A 502 -5.50 -14.39 -11.25
CA PHE A 502 -6.03 -13.02 -11.28
C PHE A 502 -6.57 -12.60 -9.91
N THR A 503 -6.74 -11.30 -9.71
CA THR A 503 -7.36 -10.69 -8.52
C THR A 503 -8.24 -9.50 -8.92
N LEU A 504 -9.01 -8.99 -7.96
CA LEU A 504 -9.84 -7.80 -8.09
C LEU A 504 -9.22 -6.67 -7.27
N LEU A 505 -9.12 -5.47 -7.84
CA LEU A 505 -8.47 -4.31 -7.24
C LEU A 505 -9.49 -3.21 -6.89
N GLN A 506 -9.19 -2.48 -5.83
CA GLN A 506 -9.76 -1.17 -5.50
C GLN A 506 -8.62 -0.18 -5.26
N GLU A 507 -8.86 1.12 -5.46
CA GLU A 507 -7.90 2.15 -5.02
C GLU A 507 -7.69 2.08 -3.49
N THR A 508 -6.44 2.02 -3.06
CA THR A 508 -6.03 1.95 -1.64
C THR A 508 -6.52 3.16 -0.86
N HIS A 509 -6.51 4.35 -1.48
CA HIS A 509 -6.79 5.64 -0.86
C HIS A 509 -8.22 6.14 -1.10
N ILE A 510 -9.14 5.28 -1.56
CA ILE A 510 -10.51 5.64 -2.00
C ILE A 510 -11.37 6.41 -0.97
N ASN A 511 -11.03 6.30 0.32
CA ASN A 511 -11.70 6.99 1.42
C ASN A 511 -10.98 8.29 1.87
N MET A 512 -9.92 8.69 1.19
CA MET A 512 -9.04 9.80 1.55
C MET A 512 -9.06 10.90 0.47
N PRO A 513 -8.84 12.18 0.82
CA PRO A 513 -8.71 12.71 2.18
C PRO A 513 -10.06 12.70 2.92
N PHE A 514 -10.01 12.52 4.25
CA PHE A 514 -11.23 12.47 5.06
C PHE A 514 -11.98 13.81 5.06
N GLN A 515 -13.31 13.75 4.97
CA GLN A 515 -14.16 14.93 5.06
C GLN A 515 -14.22 15.43 6.51
N SER A 516 -14.36 14.51 7.48
CA SER A 516 -14.29 14.84 8.90
C SER A 516 -13.80 13.70 9.77
N TRP A 517 -13.27 14.05 10.93
CA TRP A 517 -13.05 13.14 12.05
C TRP A 517 -13.50 13.81 13.35
N GLU A 518 -13.96 12.99 14.30
CA GLU A 518 -14.32 13.40 15.65
C GLU A 518 -14.07 12.24 16.63
N LEU A 519 -13.34 12.50 17.71
CA LEU A 519 -13.09 11.60 18.83
C LEU A 519 -13.97 12.04 20.01
N ARG A 520 -14.82 11.16 20.54
CA ARG A 520 -15.68 11.45 21.71
C ARG A 520 -15.44 10.47 22.86
N PRO A 521 -15.47 10.92 24.13
CA PRO A 521 -15.48 10.02 25.28
C PRO A 521 -16.77 9.19 25.31
N ARG A 522 -16.66 7.90 25.64
CA ARG A 522 -17.80 7.02 25.96
C ARG A 522 -17.83 6.61 27.44
N GLY A 523 -16.71 6.69 28.14
CA GLY A 523 -16.61 6.43 29.58
C GLY A 523 -15.17 6.36 30.07
N GLN A 524 -14.97 5.78 31.26
CA GLN A 524 -13.63 5.46 31.75
C GLN A 524 -12.92 4.55 30.74
N ASP A 525 -11.71 4.94 30.34
CA ASP A 525 -10.81 4.23 29.43
C ASP A 525 -11.46 3.81 28.09
N SER A 526 -12.47 4.56 27.64
CA SER A 526 -13.21 4.27 26.41
C SER A 526 -13.65 5.52 25.64
N VAL A 527 -13.40 5.49 24.34
CA VAL A 527 -13.65 6.57 23.38
C VAL A 527 -14.24 6.01 22.09
N ALA A 528 -14.83 6.87 21.26
CA ALA A 528 -15.26 6.52 19.92
C ALA A 528 -14.75 7.54 18.89
N LEU A 529 -13.97 7.05 17.93
CA LEU A 529 -13.48 7.78 16.78
C LEU A 529 -14.45 7.61 15.62
N THR A 530 -15.07 8.70 15.16
CA THR A 530 -15.88 8.75 13.95
C THR A 530 -15.05 9.39 12.83
N ILE A 531 -14.97 8.73 11.67
CA ILE A 531 -14.31 9.24 10.46
C ILE A 531 -15.32 9.21 9.32
N THR A 532 -15.61 10.39 8.77
CA THR A 532 -16.46 10.57 7.59
C THR A 532 -15.57 10.74 6.36
N ALA A 533 -15.58 9.75 5.47
CA ALA A 533 -14.88 9.74 4.20
C ALA A 533 -15.80 10.20 3.05
N ALA A 534 -15.29 10.18 1.82
CA ALA A 534 -16.08 10.55 0.64
C ALA A 534 -17.20 9.54 0.28
N LEU A 535 -16.98 8.25 0.55
CA LEU A 535 -17.89 7.16 0.17
C LEU A 535 -18.49 6.40 1.37
N THR A 536 -18.00 6.63 2.59
CA THR A 536 -18.44 5.90 3.79
C THR A 536 -18.25 6.71 5.07
N GLU A 537 -18.97 6.36 6.14
CA GLU A 537 -18.63 6.75 7.51
C GLU A 537 -18.23 5.51 8.30
N VAL A 538 -17.16 5.63 9.08
CA VAL A 538 -16.63 4.59 9.95
C VAL A 538 -16.65 5.09 11.38
N ARG A 539 -17.10 4.26 12.33
CA ARG A 539 -16.95 4.50 13.76
C ARG A 539 -16.11 3.38 14.36
N ILE A 540 -15.06 3.73 15.09
CA ILE A 540 -14.24 2.80 15.86
C ILE A 540 -14.42 3.12 17.33
N SER A 541 -15.01 2.18 18.06
CA SER A 541 -15.04 2.21 19.52
C SER A 541 -13.73 1.63 20.05
N VAL A 542 -13.10 2.32 20.99
CA VAL A 542 -11.87 1.90 21.66
C VAL A 542 -12.18 1.70 23.14
N GLN A 543 -11.66 0.63 23.73
CA GLN A 543 -11.75 0.34 25.17
C GLN A 543 -10.51 -0.44 25.61
N GLY A 544 -9.69 0.16 26.48
CA GLY A 544 -8.37 -0.38 26.80
C GLY A 544 -7.52 -0.58 25.55
N ASN A 545 -6.94 -1.78 25.38
CA ASN A 545 -6.15 -2.16 24.20
C ASN A 545 -6.99 -2.64 23.00
N GLN A 546 -8.32 -2.67 23.10
CA GLN A 546 -9.20 -3.23 22.08
C GLN A 546 -9.95 -2.16 21.29
N CYS A 547 -10.12 -2.41 20.00
CA CYS A 547 -10.89 -1.61 19.06
C CYS A 547 -12.03 -2.46 18.47
N MET A 548 -13.16 -1.82 18.14
CA MET A 548 -14.35 -2.45 17.57
C MET A 548 -14.96 -1.60 16.46
N LEU A 549 -15.27 -2.23 15.32
CA LEU A 549 -15.88 -1.59 14.17
C LEU A 549 -17.41 -1.43 14.32
N GLU A 550 -17.88 -0.21 14.15
CA GLU A 550 -19.28 0.20 14.02
C GLU A 550 -19.47 0.89 12.65
N MET A 551 -20.31 0.35 11.77
CA MET A 551 -20.68 0.98 10.49
C MET A 551 -22.16 0.71 10.18
N ASP A 552 -22.85 1.75 9.71
CA ASP A 552 -24.24 1.66 9.29
C ASP A 552 -24.35 1.05 7.88
N HIS A 553 -25.42 0.28 7.63
CA HIS A 553 -25.78 -0.28 6.32
C HIS A 553 -24.73 -1.18 5.60
N ALA A 554 -23.77 -1.78 6.32
CA ALA A 554 -22.67 -2.57 5.74
C ALA A 554 -22.78 -4.12 5.94
N PRO A 555 -23.78 -4.82 5.37
CA PRO A 555 -24.07 -6.23 5.69
C PRO A 555 -22.96 -7.23 5.28
N ALA A 556 -22.07 -6.87 4.35
CA ALA A 556 -20.90 -7.68 4.03
C ALA A 556 -19.91 -7.80 5.21
N LEU A 557 -19.88 -6.77 6.06
CA LEU A 557 -18.98 -6.67 7.20
C LEU A 557 -19.52 -7.32 8.48
N ASN A 558 -20.67 -8.03 8.42
CA ASN A 558 -21.26 -8.76 9.56
C ASN A 558 -20.29 -9.76 10.24
N HIS A 559 -19.19 -10.11 9.59
CA HIS A 559 -18.13 -10.97 10.13
C HIS A 559 -17.06 -10.19 10.95
N ILE A 560 -17.12 -8.86 10.98
CA ILE A 560 -16.22 -7.92 11.69
C ILE A 560 -16.99 -7.01 12.65
N LEU A 561 -18.15 -6.49 12.22
CA LEU A 561 -18.96 -5.52 12.96
C LEU A 561 -19.30 -6.01 14.37
N GLY A 562 -19.11 -5.14 15.37
CA GLY A 562 -19.40 -5.45 16.77
C GLY A 562 -18.43 -6.44 17.44
N LYS A 563 -17.32 -6.81 16.79
CA LYS A 563 -16.24 -7.59 17.41
C LYS A 563 -15.14 -6.68 17.95
N TRP A 564 -14.72 -6.93 19.19
CA TRP A 564 -13.51 -6.37 19.78
C TRP A 564 -12.27 -7.17 19.34
N MET A 565 -11.21 -6.46 18.96
CA MET A 565 -9.91 -7.03 18.56
C MET A 565 -8.79 -6.01 18.78
N SER A 566 -7.52 -6.42 18.68
CA SER A 566 -6.38 -5.48 18.75
C SER A 566 -6.36 -4.55 17.52
N LEU A 567 -5.70 -3.39 17.62
CA LEU A 567 -5.60 -2.44 16.52
C LEU A 567 -4.99 -3.05 15.23
N PRO A 568 -3.89 -3.84 15.26
CA PRO A 568 -3.36 -4.48 14.05
C PRO A 568 -4.33 -5.50 13.44
N ALA A 569 -5.06 -6.26 14.26
CA ALA A 569 -6.08 -7.18 13.78
C ALA A 569 -7.26 -6.45 13.13
N LEU A 570 -7.67 -5.30 13.70
CA LEU A 570 -8.72 -4.47 13.13
C LEU A 570 -8.28 -3.88 11.78
N GLN A 571 -7.07 -3.32 11.71
CA GLN A 571 -6.50 -2.78 10.48
C GLN A 571 -6.39 -3.83 9.37
N ARG A 572 -5.84 -5.01 9.67
CA ARG A 572 -5.76 -6.14 8.71
C ARG A 572 -7.14 -6.52 8.20
N THR A 573 -8.09 -6.76 9.11
CA THR A 573 -9.44 -7.27 8.75
C THR A 573 -10.28 -6.22 8.01
N MET A 574 -10.23 -4.95 8.40
CA MET A 574 -10.89 -3.85 7.69
C MET A 574 -10.34 -3.66 6.27
N THR A 575 -9.02 -3.70 6.11
CA THR A 575 -8.36 -3.53 4.81
C THR A 575 -8.72 -4.68 3.88
N HIS A 576 -8.64 -5.94 4.34
CA HIS A 576 -9.00 -7.13 3.56
C HIS A 576 -10.49 -7.16 3.15
N ALA A 577 -11.38 -6.51 3.92
CA ALA A 577 -12.79 -6.36 3.60
C ALA A 577 -13.12 -5.14 2.73
N GLY A 578 -12.12 -4.36 2.31
CA GLY A 578 -12.25 -3.23 1.40
C GLY A 578 -12.51 -1.86 2.05
N VAL A 579 -12.42 -1.76 3.37
CA VAL A 579 -12.58 -0.51 4.14
C VAL A 579 -11.22 -0.04 4.65
N ASN A 580 -10.38 0.47 3.75
CA ASN A 580 -9.15 1.16 4.17
C ASN A 580 -9.44 2.58 4.65
N ILE A 581 -8.93 2.92 5.84
CA ILE A 581 -8.84 4.28 6.39
C ILE A 581 -7.45 4.55 7.02
N PHE A 582 -6.49 3.66 6.80
CA PHE A 582 -5.19 3.67 7.45
C PHE A 582 -4.15 4.31 6.53
N VAL A 583 -3.58 5.43 6.96
CA VAL A 583 -2.57 6.16 6.18
C VAL A 583 -1.25 5.38 6.22
N GLN A 584 -0.70 5.09 5.04
CA GLN A 584 0.57 4.40 4.83
C GLN A 584 1.67 5.39 4.39
N GLU A 585 2.94 4.99 4.52
CA GLU A 585 4.15 5.78 4.21
C GLU A 585 4.06 6.60 2.90
N TYR A 586 3.51 6.02 1.82
CA TYR A 586 3.46 6.62 0.49
C TYR A 586 2.09 7.23 0.12
N SER A 587 1.22 7.47 1.09
CA SER A 587 -0.14 7.97 0.82
C SER A 587 -0.16 9.43 0.34
N ASP A 588 0.85 10.21 0.68
CA ASP A 588 1.08 11.59 0.26
C ASP A 588 1.16 11.75 -1.28
N LYS A 589 1.66 10.72 -1.98
CA LYS A 589 1.77 10.67 -3.45
C LYS A 589 0.42 10.59 -4.16
N TYR A 590 -0.61 10.05 -3.49
CA TYR A 590 -1.94 9.81 -4.06
C TYR A 590 -3.02 10.69 -3.40
N VAL A 591 -2.79 11.13 -2.16
CA VAL A 591 -3.70 11.93 -1.34
C VAL A 591 -3.05 13.28 -1.02
N LYS A 592 -3.71 14.37 -1.41
CA LYS A 592 -3.26 15.71 -1.03
C LYS A 592 -3.43 15.95 0.49
N VAL A 593 -2.34 15.79 1.22
CA VAL A 593 -2.23 16.05 2.67
C VAL A 593 -1.70 17.47 2.95
N ASN A 594 -1.98 17.99 4.15
CA ASN A 594 -1.35 19.20 4.69
C ASN A 594 -0.39 18.78 5.81
N ALA A 595 0.79 18.28 5.43
CA ALA A 595 1.77 17.73 6.38
C ALA A 595 2.15 18.73 7.47
N LYS A 596 2.26 18.24 8.71
CA LYS A 596 2.74 18.97 9.90
C LYS A 596 4.13 18.48 10.27
N ASP A 597 4.75 19.12 11.26
CA ASP A 597 5.95 18.55 11.88
C ASP A 597 5.59 17.25 12.64
N PRO A 598 6.32 16.13 12.43
CA PRO A 598 6.00 14.85 13.06
C PRO A 598 6.15 14.82 14.59
N LEU A 599 7.06 15.62 15.16
CA LEU A 599 7.23 15.71 16.62
C LEU A 599 6.04 16.45 17.24
N ILE A 600 5.54 17.49 16.56
CA ILE A 600 4.32 18.21 16.97
C ILE A 600 3.08 17.30 16.84
N GLU A 601 2.94 16.52 15.75
CA GLU A 601 1.85 15.55 15.65
C GLU A 601 1.89 14.51 16.78
N HIS A 602 3.05 13.90 17.02
CA HIS A 602 3.23 12.91 18.08
C HIS A 602 2.88 13.49 19.47
N THR A 603 3.44 14.65 19.80
CA THR A 603 3.18 15.39 21.05
C THR A 603 1.69 15.69 21.24
N VAL A 604 0.99 16.05 20.16
CA VAL A 604 -0.46 16.31 20.18
C VAL A 604 -1.24 15.01 20.37
N TYR A 605 -0.88 13.90 19.72
CA TYR A 605 -1.55 12.61 19.91
C TYR A 605 -1.40 12.06 21.33
N GLU A 606 -0.22 12.20 21.95
CA GLU A 606 -0.01 11.84 23.36
C GLU A 606 -0.89 12.66 24.31
N GLN A 607 -0.90 13.99 24.16
CA GLN A 607 -1.72 14.88 24.98
C GLN A 607 -3.22 14.66 24.76
N MET A 608 -3.65 14.39 23.52
CA MET A 608 -5.03 13.98 23.22
C MET A 608 -5.37 12.67 23.94
N ALA A 609 -4.49 11.66 23.89
CA ALA A 609 -4.74 10.35 24.51
C ALA A 609 -5.00 10.49 26.03
N LEU A 610 -4.13 11.23 26.75
CA LEU A 610 -4.25 11.48 28.20
C LEU A 610 -5.63 11.96 28.64
N VAL A 611 -6.29 12.80 27.84
CA VAL A 611 -7.55 13.48 28.23
C VAL A 611 -8.78 13.03 27.42
N SER A 612 -8.60 12.12 26.46
CA SER A 612 -9.62 11.64 25.52
C SER A 612 -10.84 10.97 26.18
N SER A 613 -10.69 10.43 27.40
CA SER A 613 -11.77 9.87 28.21
C SER A 613 -12.70 10.92 28.84
N VAL A 614 -12.33 12.20 28.78
CA VAL A 614 -13.08 13.34 29.34
C VAL A 614 -13.41 14.40 28.29
N PHE A 615 -12.50 14.66 27.34
CA PHE A 615 -12.65 15.68 26.30
C PHE A 615 -12.96 15.06 24.94
N ALA A 616 -13.88 15.70 24.21
CA ALA A 616 -14.06 15.43 22.79
C ALA A 616 -13.12 16.31 21.96
N PHE A 617 -12.70 15.79 20.80
CA PHE A 617 -11.85 16.49 19.83
C PHE A 617 -12.42 16.30 18.42
N ALA A 618 -12.41 17.34 17.60
CA ALA A 618 -12.79 17.29 16.21
C ALA A 618 -11.75 17.96 15.29
N ARG A 619 -11.85 17.68 13.99
CA ARG A 619 -11.04 18.37 12.97
C ARG A 619 -11.21 19.89 13.10
N SER A 620 -10.12 20.64 12.94
CA SER A 620 -10.19 22.09 12.70
C SER A 620 -9.91 22.43 11.24
N GLN A 621 -10.78 23.25 10.64
CA GLN A 621 -10.56 23.80 9.29
C GLN A 621 -9.31 24.70 9.19
N TRP A 622 -8.89 25.27 10.33
CA TRP A 622 -7.76 26.20 10.41
C TRP A 622 -6.40 25.54 10.13
N ASN A 623 -6.32 24.20 10.25
CA ASN A 623 -5.12 23.42 9.88
C ASN A 623 -4.65 23.65 8.45
N THR A 624 -5.55 24.07 7.55
CA THR A 624 -5.26 24.42 6.15
C THR A 624 -4.50 25.74 5.96
N ARG A 625 -4.32 26.54 7.03
CA ARG A 625 -3.77 27.91 6.97
C ARG A 625 -2.66 28.21 7.96
N CYS A 626 -2.53 27.44 9.04
CA CYS A 626 -1.58 27.72 10.13
C CYS A 626 -0.16 27.18 9.92
N GLY A 627 0.23 26.78 8.70
CA GLY A 627 1.55 26.21 8.42
C GLY A 627 1.74 24.79 8.95
N GLN A 628 3.00 24.33 8.99
CA GLN A 628 3.36 22.97 9.44
C GLN A 628 3.60 22.90 10.96
N GLU A 629 4.12 23.99 11.53
CA GLU A 629 4.48 24.19 12.95
C GLU A 629 3.28 24.22 13.93
N HIS A 630 2.04 24.20 13.42
CA HIS A 630 0.84 24.41 14.23
C HIS A 630 -0.26 23.41 13.89
N VAL A 631 -0.73 22.70 14.91
CA VAL A 631 -1.95 21.87 14.87
C VAL A 631 -3.06 22.61 15.62
N VAL A 632 -4.25 22.68 15.02
CA VAL A 632 -5.45 23.25 15.64
C VAL A 632 -6.48 22.14 15.80
N LEU A 633 -7.03 21.99 17.00
CA LEU A 633 -8.14 21.10 17.30
C LEU A 633 -9.43 21.92 17.49
N GLN A 634 -10.59 21.26 17.50
CA GLN A 634 -11.90 21.86 17.79
C GLN A 634 -12.64 21.04 18.84
#